data_AF-A0A5Q3QFH2-F1
#
_entry.id   AF-A0A5Q3QFH2-F1
#
_cell.length_a   1.000
_cell.length_b   1.000
_cell.length_c   1.000
_cell.angle_alpha   90.00
_cell.angle_beta   90.00
_cell.angle_gamma   90.00
#
_symmetry.space_group_name_H-M   'P 1'
#
loop_
_entity.id
_entity.type
_entity.pdbx_description
1 polymer ?
#
loop_
_entity_poly.entity_id
_entity_poly.type
_entity_poly.pdbx_seq_one_letter_code
_entity_poly.pdbx_strand_id
1 'polypeptide(L)'
;MTRTLQREPRPPAASQHRRRRPDAHSRNLLLLWAGQFVNTAGLMMLVPIMPFYLEDMGTRGTTETQTWAGVAIAAPALALTVATPLWGRLGDRVGRKWMVVRALFGLVAAMVVMAAATTPVLLVVGRLLQGSLGGVVEAAAAFAGSAGADKKRGSSLGKSFSATAAGALAGPIAGGLFVGAGGLRQLMLVIAAAAAVIAVACAIGLEEPERGRPRNKASDTRHRTRERRSSALHVPSALVLALAAIGAYFGSYGLIPVFAEQVKDVVAEPDTASLWAGVLHSVMWGATLVGSFWWGKHNDRTNRPLRTFAIAAAGISASIAVLSLPLGPIAYIPLRLVQGFCFAALAQSLFLHFSHHAPDDHKSSYVGTANSFLLIGQSAGPLLAGSLVAVMPVSSAVLTMAAASGLGCLLALVATRREKRTLESSDEADEDETIVLPTISTSDAHAKVSSTPARTREPARVQLQPFRGWLLAPHRLQDLGSRYATPWDHYAGSCAPAEAGNALRAWQRSGTLVQDRQHAFYVYEQTGPRGSQRGVIAGVHLDSHLLPHQEVSPDRANNLLDTVRAGQMNLDPVLLGYTGNSRVTTQLNAAARQSPVSETLTAEGQRHRLWRITESEALNDIARELATASTFIADGHHRHVAARQYRRELHSAAYGPGPWDYLTGYFVDLEQNPLHLAPIHRVLPGVDAHAALNQAATRYRILPLGGELAGWLRTLKQYTLHGPAFVIVSPQGAFLLSAPDRAFLACELQHLPEPLHTMDVAVLHTGLIQALWRVREGHIHYEANAATAVQQVRQRGGLAVLLAPPRQEEVKRALAAGVRIPRKALAFGPKPHPGLVLRTFDED
;
A
#
# COMPACT_ATOMS: atom_id res chain seq x y z
N MET A 1 -72.39 -4.54 -17.85
CA MET A 1 -71.57 -4.06 -18.98
C MET A 1 -70.23 -4.77 -18.94
N THR A 2 -70.14 -5.83 -19.74
CA THR A 2 -68.99 -6.68 -19.98
C THR A 2 -68.00 -5.98 -20.89
N ARG A 3 -66.72 -5.86 -20.52
CA ARG A 3 -65.66 -5.53 -21.48
C ARG A 3 -64.48 -6.48 -21.32
N THR A 4 -64.21 -7.11 -22.44
CA THR A 4 -63.34 -8.23 -22.74
C THR A 4 -61.86 -7.85 -22.74
N LEU A 5 -61.06 -8.85 -22.40
CA LEU A 5 -59.60 -8.90 -22.41
C LEU A 5 -59.00 -8.46 -23.76
N GLN A 6 -58.09 -7.49 -23.73
CA GLN A 6 -57.06 -7.30 -24.76
C GLN A 6 -55.69 -7.49 -24.11
N ARG A 7 -54.98 -8.54 -24.54
CA ARG A 7 -53.58 -8.82 -24.23
C ARG A 7 -52.71 -7.75 -24.89
N GLU A 8 -51.96 -7.00 -24.09
CA GLU A 8 -50.78 -6.28 -24.57
C GLU A 8 -49.57 -7.23 -24.65
N PRO A 9 -48.70 -7.08 -25.67
CA PRO A 9 -47.63 -8.02 -25.96
C PRO A 9 -46.47 -7.89 -24.96
N ARG A 10 -46.02 -9.02 -24.40
CA ARG A 10 -44.77 -9.11 -23.64
C ARG A 10 -43.60 -8.61 -24.51
N PRO A 11 -42.76 -7.67 -24.04
CA PRO A 11 -41.51 -7.38 -24.72
C PRO A 11 -40.63 -8.64 -24.68
N PRO A 12 -39.86 -8.92 -25.73
CA PRO A 12 -39.13 -10.17 -25.87
C PRO A 12 -38.13 -10.30 -24.72
N ALA A 13 -38.11 -11.48 -24.11
CA ALA A 13 -37.06 -11.89 -23.20
C ALA A 13 -35.73 -11.83 -23.96
N ALA A 14 -35.00 -10.73 -23.79
CA ALA A 14 -33.62 -10.62 -24.24
C ALA A 14 -32.77 -11.55 -23.35
N SER A 15 -32.79 -12.83 -23.71
CA SER A 15 -31.76 -13.82 -23.37
C SER A 15 -30.45 -13.43 -24.05
N GLN A 16 -29.88 -12.29 -23.68
CA GLN A 16 -28.48 -12.04 -23.96
C GLN A 16 -27.67 -12.73 -22.88
N HIS A 17 -27.24 -13.95 -23.19
CA HIS A 17 -25.91 -14.42 -22.83
C HIS A 17 -24.90 -13.27 -23.06
N ARG A 18 -24.66 -12.43 -22.04
CA ARG A 18 -23.44 -11.64 -21.98
C ARG A 18 -22.31 -12.64 -21.77
N ARG A 19 -21.80 -13.16 -22.90
CA ARG A 19 -20.43 -13.66 -23.00
C ARG A 19 -19.57 -12.68 -22.23
N ARG A 20 -19.06 -13.09 -21.07
CA ARG A 20 -17.94 -12.40 -20.41
C ARG A 20 -16.90 -12.21 -21.50
N ARG A 21 -16.52 -10.97 -21.83
CA ARG A 21 -15.42 -10.67 -22.77
C ARG A 21 -14.11 -10.72 -22.00
N PRO A 22 -13.33 -11.82 -22.05
CA PRO A 22 -11.95 -11.84 -21.55
C PRO A 22 -10.97 -11.00 -22.40
N ASP A 23 -11.40 -10.34 -23.49
CA ASP A 23 -10.50 -9.69 -24.45
C ASP A 23 -10.13 -8.23 -24.15
N ALA A 24 -11.00 -7.41 -23.54
CA ALA A 24 -10.79 -5.96 -23.49
C ALA A 24 -9.59 -5.54 -22.61
N HIS A 25 -9.41 -6.18 -21.45
CA HIS A 25 -8.30 -5.88 -20.55
C HIS A 25 -6.95 -6.33 -21.14
N SER A 26 -6.89 -7.54 -21.71
CA SER A 26 -5.69 -8.06 -22.37
C SER A 26 -5.32 -7.22 -23.59
N ARG A 27 -6.31 -6.77 -24.38
CA ARG A 27 -6.11 -5.87 -25.52
C ARG A 27 -5.59 -4.50 -25.09
N ASN A 28 -6.18 -3.88 -24.05
CA ASN A 28 -5.71 -2.61 -23.51
C ASN A 28 -4.25 -2.72 -23.04
N LEU A 29 -3.89 -3.78 -22.31
CA LEU A 29 -2.52 -4.00 -21.86
C LEU A 29 -1.54 -4.16 -23.04
N LEU A 30 -1.93 -4.88 -24.09
CA LEU A 30 -1.09 -5.06 -25.29
C LEU A 30 -0.86 -3.73 -26.03
N LEU A 31 -1.91 -2.93 -26.23
CA LEU A 31 -1.82 -1.62 -26.88
C LEU A 31 -0.92 -0.65 -26.10
N LEU A 32 -1.08 -0.61 -24.77
CA LEU A 32 -0.23 0.19 -23.89
C LEU A 32 1.21 -0.29 -23.90
N TRP A 33 1.42 -1.61 -23.88
CA TRP A 33 2.75 -2.20 -23.97
C TRP A 33 3.44 -1.82 -25.28
N ALA A 34 2.76 -1.97 -26.42
CA ALA A 34 3.29 -1.62 -27.73
C ALA A 34 3.61 -0.12 -27.85
N GLY A 35 2.69 0.75 -27.40
CA GLY A 35 2.92 2.20 -27.41
C GLY A 35 4.09 2.62 -26.54
N GLN A 36 4.23 2.04 -25.35
CA GLN A 36 5.33 2.32 -24.43
C GLN A 36 6.68 1.80 -24.94
N PHE A 37 6.69 0.62 -25.57
CA PHE A 37 7.86 0.07 -26.25
C PHE A 37 8.35 1.00 -27.36
N VAL A 38 7.48 1.37 -28.32
CA VAL A 38 7.86 2.23 -29.46
C VAL A 38 8.31 3.60 -29.00
N ASN A 39 7.63 4.18 -28.00
CA ASN A 39 8.05 5.45 -27.42
C ASN A 39 9.44 5.39 -26.77
N THR A 40 9.71 4.34 -25.99
CA THR A 40 11.01 4.19 -25.33
C THR A 40 12.12 3.86 -26.32
N ALA A 41 11.84 2.98 -27.30
CA ALA A 41 12.78 2.67 -28.37
C ALA A 41 13.14 3.92 -29.17
N GLY A 42 12.15 4.72 -29.57
CA GLY A 42 12.39 5.99 -30.26
C GLY A 42 13.22 6.98 -29.43
N LEU A 43 12.96 7.09 -28.13
CA LEU A 43 13.75 7.96 -27.26
C LEU A 43 15.20 7.49 -27.13
N MET A 44 15.40 6.20 -26.87
CA MET A 44 16.70 5.61 -26.52
C MET A 44 17.56 5.31 -27.74
N MET A 45 16.97 5.18 -28.93
CA MET A 45 17.70 4.95 -30.16
C MET A 45 18.77 6.00 -30.43
N LEU A 46 18.46 7.28 -30.25
CA LEU A 46 19.44 8.34 -30.50
C LEU A 46 20.43 8.57 -29.36
N VAL A 47 20.11 8.18 -28.13
CA VAL A 47 20.83 8.65 -26.93
C VAL A 47 22.33 8.29 -26.94
N PRO A 48 22.74 7.03 -27.17
CA PRO A 48 24.15 6.66 -27.14
C PRO A 48 24.89 6.94 -28.45
N ILE A 49 24.16 7.14 -29.55
CA ILE A 49 24.72 7.41 -30.88
C ILE A 49 24.61 8.89 -31.29
N MET A 50 24.09 9.75 -30.41
CA MET A 50 23.86 11.16 -30.68
C MET A 50 25.11 11.87 -31.24
N PRO A 51 26.33 11.64 -30.69
CA PRO A 51 27.54 12.28 -31.22
C PRO A 51 27.83 11.90 -32.67
N PHE A 52 27.71 10.61 -33.03
CA PHE A 52 27.92 10.14 -34.42
C PHE A 52 26.95 10.82 -35.39
N TYR A 53 25.68 10.93 -35.00
CA TYR A 53 24.67 11.55 -35.87
C TYR A 53 24.86 13.06 -36.03
N LEU A 54 25.42 13.75 -35.03
CA LEU A 54 25.75 15.17 -35.12
C LEU A 54 26.96 15.43 -36.02
N GLU A 55 27.94 14.51 -36.01
CA GLU A 55 29.06 14.55 -36.95
C GLU A 55 28.59 14.38 -38.40
N ASP A 56 27.64 13.48 -38.65
CA ASP A 56 26.99 13.34 -39.96
C ASP A 56 26.25 14.62 -40.38
N MET A 57 25.80 15.45 -39.43
CA MET A 57 25.22 16.78 -39.69
C MET A 57 26.27 17.89 -39.87
N GLY A 58 27.56 17.59 -39.67
CA GLY A 58 28.67 18.50 -39.93
C GLY A 58 29.17 19.31 -38.73
N THR A 59 28.93 18.87 -37.49
CA THR A 59 29.61 19.46 -36.31
C THR A 59 31.12 19.25 -36.38
N ARG A 60 31.91 20.24 -35.93
CA ARG A 60 33.37 20.24 -36.07
C ARG A 60 34.06 20.06 -34.73
N GLY A 61 34.82 18.98 -34.62
CA GLY A 61 35.62 18.69 -33.43
C GLY A 61 34.79 18.14 -32.26
N THR A 62 35.50 17.57 -31.29
CA THR A 62 34.88 16.83 -30.19
C THR A 62 34.04 17.71 -29.27
N THR A 63 34.52 18.93 -28.98
CA THR A 63 33.83 19.88 -28.10
C THR A 63 32.48 20.31 -28.65
N GLU A 64 32.38 20.68 -29.93
CA GLU A 64 31.12 21.11 -30.54
C GLU A 64 30.13 19.93 -30.59
N THR A 65 30.57 18.77 -31.09
CA THR A 65 29.75 17.56 -31.19
C THR A 65 29.18 17.16 -29.82
N GLN A 66 30.02 17.12 -28.79
CA GLN A 66 29.58 16.71 -27.44
C GLN A 66 28.71 17.76 -26.76
N THR A 67 28.91 19.05 -27.04
CA THR A 67 28.02 20.12 -26.54
C THR A 67 26.63 19.96 -27.12
N TRP A 68 26.51 19.81 -28.45
CA TRP A 68 25.21 19.59 -29.09
C TRP A 68 24.58 18.26 -28.67
N ALA A 69 25.37 17.20 -28.52
CA ALA A 69 24.88 15.91 -28.05
C ALA A 69 24.33 16.03 -26.62
N GLY A 70 25.06 16.70 -25.74
CA GLY A 70 24.67 17.01 -24.37
C GLY A 70 23.33 17.75 -24.29
N VAL A 71 23.21 18.84 -25.04
CA VAL A 71 21.96 19.63 -25.13
C VAL A 71 20.81 18.77 -25.67
N ALA A 72 21.04 18.03 -26.75
CA ALA A 72 20.02 17.18 -27.37
C ALA A 72 19.60 16.00 -26.47
N ILE A 73 20.49 15.46 -25.63
CA ILE A 73 20.18 14.40 -24.66
C ILE A 73 19.39 14.94 -23.46
N ALA A 74 19.72 16.14 -22.96
CA ALA A 74 19.03 16.76 -21.84
C ALA A 74 17.66 17.35 -22.20
N ALA A 75 17.49 17.81 -23.45
CA ALA A 75 16.30 18.51 -23.93
C ALA A 75 14.96 17.81 -23.62
N PRO A 76 14.77 16.49 -23.84
CA PRO A 76 13.50 15.84 -23.56
C PRO A 76 13.12 15.86 -22.08
N ALA A 77 14.08 15.68 -21.17
CA ALA A 77 13.83 15.66 -19.73
C ALA A 77 13.47 17.05 -19.19
N LEU A 78 14.16 18.09 -19.67
CA LEU A 78 13.86 19.48 -19.34
C LEU A 78 12.47 19.90 -19.84
N ALA A 79 12.18 19.60 -21.11
CA ALA A 79 10.88 19.87 -21.72
C ALA A 79 9.74 19.13 -21.00
N LEU A 80 9.94 17.86 -20.68
CA LEU A 80 8.95 17.07 -19.93
C LEU A 80 8.71 17.66 -18.55
N THR A 81 9.76 18.04 -17.81
CA THR A 81 9.63 18.62 -16.46
C THR A 81 8.74 19.87 -16.45
N VAL A 82 8.87 20.73 -17.47
CA VAL A 82 8.02 21.91 -17.63
C VAL A 82 6.61 21.55 -18.06
N ALA A 83 6.46 20.53 -18.92
CA ALA A 83 5.19 20.14 -19.50
C ALA A 83 4.34 19.20 -18.61
N THR A 84 4.92 18.44 -17.69
CA THR A 84 4.25 17.46 -16.83
C THR A 84 3.05 18.05 -16.06
N PRO A 85 3.14 19.23 -15.41
CA PRO A 85 1.99 19.84 -14.75
C PRO A 85 0.84 20.20 -15.70
N LEU A 86 1.16 20.56 -16.94
CA LEU A 86 0.17 20.91 -17.97
C LEU A 86 -0.60 19.66 -18.42
N TRP A 87 0.12 18.58 -18.73
CA TRP A 87 -0.49 17.32 -19.16
C TRP A 87 -1.24 16.60 -18.06
N GLY A 88 -0.80 16.71 -16.80
CA GLY A 88 -1.57 16.20 -15.67
C GLY A 88 -2.95 16.83 -15.59
N ARG A 89 -3.03 18.17 -15.70
CA ARG A 89 -4.32 18.91 -15.72
C ARG A 89 -5.18 18.58 -16.93
N LEU A 90 -4.57 18.39 -18.10
CA LEU A 90 -5.31 18.04 -19.31
C LEU A 90 -5.81 16.60 -19.28
N GLY A 91 -5.00 15.66 -18.76
CA GLY A 91 -5.36 14.26 -18.59
C GLY A 91 -6.53 14.06 -17.63
N ASP A 92 -6.59 14.86 -16.57
CA ASP A 92 -7.74 14.91 -15.65
C ASP A 92 -9.05 15.31 -16.35
N ARG A 93 -8.99 16.14 -17.41
CA ARG A 93 -10.18 16.66 -18.11
C ARG A 93 -10.58 15.78 -19.30
N VAL A 94 -9.62 15.46 -20.15
CA VAL A 94 -9.85 14.82 -21.46
C VAL A 94 -9.78 13.31 -21.35
N GLY A 95 -9.24 12.77 -20.26
CA GLY A 95 -9.10 11.34 -20.00
C GLY A 95 -7.74 10.78 -20.39
N ARG A 96 -7.39 9.64 -19.76
CA ARG A 96 -6.07 9.01 -19.86
C ARG A 96 -5.82 8.39 -21.23
N LYS A 97 -6.86 7.90 -21.91
CA LYS A 97 -6.74 7.34 -23.27
C LYS A 97 -6.14 8.37 -24.23
N TRP A 98 -6.71 9.57 -24.24
CA TRP A 98 -6.29 10.63 -25.14
C TRP A 98 -4.92 11.19 -24.79
N MET A 99 -4.47 11.07 -23.54
CA MET A 99 -3.09 11.41 -23.19
C MET A 99 -2.08 10.44 -23.79
N VAL A 100 -2.38 9.14 -23.81
CA VAL A 100 -1.53 8.14 -24.50
C VAL A 100 -1.50 8.41 -26.00
N VAL A 101 -2.67 8.64 -26.63
CA VAL A 101 -2.77 8.93 -28.07
C VAL A 101 -2.01 10.21 -28.45
N ARG A 102 -2.22 11.31 -27.71
CA ARG A 102 -1.48 12.57 -27.89
C ARG A 102 0.03 12.34 -27.81
N ALA A 103 0.48 11.56 -26.83
CA ALA A 103 1.90 11.33 -26.63
C ALA A 103 2.54 10.53 -27.78
N LEU A 104 1.82 9.55 -28.34
CA LEU A 104 2.27 8.83 -29.52
C LEU A 104 2.29 9.71 -30.78
N PHE A 105 1.27 10.55 -31.02
CA PHE A 105 1.33 11.53 -32.11
C PHE A 105 2.43 12.59 -31.90
N GLY A 106 2.69 12.97 -30.65
CA GLY A 106 3.82 13.81 -30.28
C GLY A 106 5.16 13.19 -30.69
N LEU A 107 5.32 11.89 -30.47
CA LEU A 107 6.48 11.13 -30.93
C LEU A 107 6.58 11.12 -32.46
N VAL A 108 5.47 10.95 -33.19
CA VAL A 108 5.45 11.03 -34.66
C VAL A 108 5.99 12.39 -35.13
N ALA A 109 5.42 13.49 -34.60
CA ALA A 109 5.83 14.84 -34.97
C ALA A 109 7.32 15.08 -34.66
N ALA A 110 7.77 14.69 -33.48
CA ALA A 110 9.18 14.83 -33.08
C ALA A 110 10.10 14.02 -34.01
N MET A 111 9.76 12.77 -34.33
CA MET A 111 10.56 11.93 -35.21
C MET A 111 10.65 12.47 -36.63
N VAL A 112 9.55 13.00 -37.18
CA VAL A 112 9.55 13.62 -38.51
C VAL A 112 10.41 14.88 -38.53
N VAL A 113 10.31 15.73 -37.51
CA VAL A 113 11.15 16.94 -37.39
C VAL A 113 12.63 16.57 -37.30
N MET A 114 12.97 15.56 -36.49
CA MET A 114 14.37 15.10 -36.37
C MET A 114 14.87 14.43 -37.65
N ALA A 115 14.04 13.65 -38.36
CA ALA A 115 14.42 13.01 -39.61
C ALA A 115 14.68 14.04 -40.74
N ALA A 116 13.95 15.16 -40.71
CA ALA A 116 14.14 16.29 -41.60
C ALA A 116 15.25 17.25 -41.15
N ALA A 117 15.83 17.06 -39.96
CA ALA A 117 16.82 17.97 -39.41
C ALA A 117 18.11 17.93 -40.23
N THR A 118 18.52 19.10 -40.72
CA THR A 118 19.81 19.33 -41.39
C THR A 118 20.80 20.09 -40.51
N THR A 119 20.36 20.56 -39.33
CA THR A 119 21.18 21.32 -38.39
C THR A 119 20.97 20.80 -36.95
N PRO A 120 21.98 20.91 -36.07
CA PRO A 120 21.86 20.54 -34.66
C PRO A 120 20.72 21.27 -33.93
N VAL A 121 20.46 22.53 -34.28
CA VAL A 121 19.38 23.33 -33.69
C VAL A 121 18.02 22.69 -33.98
N LEU A 122 17.74 22.31 -35.23
CA LEU A 122 16.47 21.69 -35.59
C LEU A 122 16.31 20.30 -34.96
N LEU A 123 17.42 19.57 -34.79
CA LEU A 123 17.43 18.31 -34.04
C LEU A 123 17.03 18.54 -32.57
N VAL A 124 17.59 19.56 -31.91
CA VAL A 124 17.23 19.94 -30.53
C VAL A 124 15.76 20.35 -30.44
N VAL A 125 15.23 21.10 -31.41
CA VAL A 125 13.79 21.42 -31.48
C VAL A 125 12.94 20.15 -31.51
N GLY A 126 13.33 19.17 -32.34
CA GLY A 126 12.69 17.85 -32.36
C GLY A 126 12.73 17.13 -31.01
N ARG A 127 13.85 17.21 -30.29
CA ARG A 127 14.02 16.62 -28.94
C ARG A 127 13.17 17.33 -27.88
N LEU A 128 13.06 18.66 -27.96
CA LEU A 128 12.17 19.45 -27.11
C LEU A 128 10.70 19.10 -27.39
N LEU A 129 10.31 18.91 -28.65
CA LEU A 129 8.98 18.41 -29.02
C LEU A 129 8.74 17.00 -28.48
N GLN A 130 9.74 16.12 -28.56
CA GLN A 130 9.67 14.75 -28.03
C GLN A 130 9.39 14.73 -26.53
N GLY A 131 10.03 15.60 -25.75
CA GLY A 131 9.77 15.75 -24.32
C GLY A 131 8.45 16.45 -24.01
N SER A 132 8.21 17.60 -24.65
CA SER A 132 7.03 18.44 -24.42
C SER A 132 5.74 17.71 -24.79
N LEU A 133 5.73 16.92 -25.86
CA LEU A 133 4.58 16.11 -26.27
C LEU A 133 4.74 14.66 -25.83
N GLY A 134 5.69 14.33 -24.94
CA GLY A 134 5.92 12.97 -24.45
C GLY A 134 4.94 12.51 -23.36
N GLY A 135 5.37 11.58 -22.51
CA GLY A 135 4.62 11.15 -21.32
C GLY A 135 3.79 9.86 -21.49
N VAL A 136 4.05 9.06 -22.53
CA VAL A 136 3.38 7.75 -22.73
C VAL A 136 3.59 6.84 -21.51
N VAL A 137 4.80 6.79 -20.96
CA VAL A 137 5.17 5.90 -19.84
C VAL A 137 4.34 6.19 -18.59
N GLU A 138 4.23 7.46 -18.20
CA GLU A 138 3.44 7.88 -17.02
C GLU A 138 1.95 7.63 -17.24
N ALA A 139 1.44 7.99 -18.43
CA ALA A 139 0.04 7.78 -18.78
C ALA A 139 -0.33 6.29 -18.86
N ALA A 140 0.54 5.45 -19.42
CA ALA A 140 0.34 4.01 -19.54
C ALA A 140 0.47 3.30 -18.19
N ALA A 141 1.42 3.68 -17.34
CA ALA A 141 1.53 3.15 -15.98
C ALA A 141 0.31 3.53 -15.13
N ALA A 142 -0.17 4.78 -15.23
CA ALA A 142 -1.40 5.22 -14.59
C ALA A 142 -2.62 4.45 -15.10
N PHE A 143 -2.72 4.23 -16.42
CA PHE A 143 -3.80 3.47 -17.04
C PHE A 143 -3.78 2.00 -16.61
N ALA A 144 -2.63 1.34 -16.68
CA ALA A 144 -2.43 -0.06 -16.27
C ALA A 144 -2.72 -0.26 -14.78
N GLY A 145 -2.38 0.74 -13.94
CA GLY A 145 -2.73 0.77 -12.53
C GLY A 145 -4.22 0.92 -12.24
N SER A 146 -4.97 1.64 -13.10
CA SER A 146 -6.43 1.80 -12.97
C SER A 146 -7.26 0.68 -13.62
N ALA A 147 -6.68 -0.11 -14.53
CA ALA A 147 -7.41 -1.11 -15.31
C ALA A 147 -7.40 -2.53 -14.69
N GLY A 148 -6.60 -2.79 -13.65
CA GLY A 148 -6.48 -4.11 -13.02
C GLY A 148 -7.27 -4.22 -11.72
N ALA A 149 -8.02 -5.32 -11.53
CA ALA A 149 -8.55 -5.71 -10.22
C ALA A 149 -7.41 -5.86 -9.19
N ASP A 150 -7.66 -5.67 -7.89
CA ASP A 150 -6.63 -5.58 -6.84
C ASP A 150 -5.62 -6.76 -6.83
N LYS A 151 -6.03 -7.95 -7.28
CA LYS A 151 -5.15 -9.13 -7.43
C LYS A 151 -4.24 -9.14 -8.68
N LYS A 152 -4.48 -8.30 -9.69
CA LYS A 152 -3.74 -8.26 -10.98
C LYS A 152 -3.04 -6.92 -11.27
N ARG A 153 -3.17 -5.93 -10.38
CA ARG A 153 -2.55 -4.61 -10.53
C ARG A 153 -1.02 -4.67 -10.63
N GLY A 154 -0.37 -5.48 -9.79
CA GLY A 154 1.08 -5.71 -9.85
C GLY A 154 1.55 -6.34 -11.16
N SER A 155 0.77 -7.29 -11.71
CA SER A 155 1.06 -7.90 -13.02
C SER A 155 0.93 -6.91 -14.18
N SER A 156 -0.07 -6.03 -14.12
CA SER A 156 -0.30 -4.99 -15.15
C SER A 156 0.80 -3.93 -15.13
N LEU A 157 1.22 -3.49 -13.93
CA LEU A 157 2.31 -2.54 -13.77
C LEU A 157 3.67 -3.16 -14.17
N GLY A 158 3.89 -4.44 -13.83
CA GLY A 158 5.07 -5.19 -14.25
C GLY A 158 5.20 -5.30 -15.78
N LYS A 159 4.08 -5.52 -16.49
CA LYS A 159 4.06 -5.49 -17.96
C LYS A 159 4.39 -4.10 -18.54
N SER A 160 3.92 -3.03 -17.91
CA SER A 160 4.29 -1.67 -18.33
C SER A 160 5.80 -1.44 -18.19
N PHE A 161 6.39 -1.77 -17.04
CA PHE A 161 7.84 -1.63 -16.86
C PHE A 161 8.66 -2.50 -17.82
N SER A 162 8.19 -3.71 -18.16
CA SER A 162 8.87 -4.55 -19.15
C SER A 162 8.87 -3.96 -20.56
N ALA A 163 7.82 -3.22 -20.95
CA ALA A 163 7.78 -2.50 -22.23
C ALA A 163 8.86 -1.41 -22.32
N THR A 164 9.02 -0.61 -21.26
CA THR A 164 10.08 0.40 -21.19
C THR A 164 11.44 -0.26 -21.30
N ALA A 165 11.69 -1.32 -20.55
CA ALA A 165 12.99 -1.98 -20.56
C ALA A 165 13.31 -2.62 -21.91
N ALA A 166 12.33 -3.27 -22.54
CA ALA A 166 12.49 -3.82 -23.89
C ALA A 166 12.81 -2.72 -24.92
N GLY A 167 12.14 -1.57 -24.85
CA GLY A 167 12.43 -0.44 -25.72
C GLY A 167 13.81 0.19 -25.47
N ALA A 168 14.22 0.29 -24.20
CA ALA A 168 15.53 0.82 -23.82
C ALA A 168 16.70 -0.12 -24.20
N LEU A 169 16.42 -1.41 -24.35
CA LEU A 169 17.37 -2.39 -24.89
C LEU A 169 17.41 -2.36 -26.43
N ALA A 170 16.24 -2.35 -27.09
CA ALA A 170 16.15 -2.46 -28.54
C ALA A 170 16.58 -1.17 -29.26
N GLY A 171 16.25 -0.01 -28.69
CA GLY A 171 16.51 1.30 -29.29
C GLY A 171 17.98 1.52 -29.64
N PRO A 172 18.91 1.47 -28.67
CA PRO A 172 20.33 1.71 -28.93
C PRO A 172 20.97 0.76 -29.93
N ILE A 173 20.60 -0.53 -29.93
CA ILE A 173 21.09 -1.51 -30.91
C ILE A 173 20.62 -1.12 -32.31
N ALA A 174 19.32 -0.81 -32.46
CA ALA A 174 18.78 -0.38 -33.74
C ALA A 174 19.43 0.94 -34.21
N GLY A 175 19.64 1.89 -33.30
CA GLY A 175 20.34 3.15 -33.59
C GLY A 175 21.76 2.91 -34.09
N GLY A 176 22.55 2.14 -33.36
CA GLY A 176 23.93 1.82 -33.73
C GLY A 176 24.03 1.12 -35.09
N LEU A 177 23.13 0.16 -35.36
CA LEU A 177 23.10 -0.55 -36.64
C LEU A 177 22.77 0.36 -37.83
N PHE A 178 21.79 1.25 -37.67
CA PHE A 178 21.31 2.09 -38.78
C PHE A 178 22.12 3.37 -38.98
N VAL A 179 22.84 3.87 -37.96
CA VAL A 179 23.78 4.99 -38.16
C VAL A 179 24.90 4.60 -39.11
N GLY A 180 25.58 3.47 -38.85
CA GLY A 180 26.67 3.00 -39.72
C GLY A 180 26.24 2.74 -41.17
N ALA A 181 24.96 2.42 -41.39
CA ALA A 181 24.39 2.21 -42.72
C ALA A 181 23.84 3.48 -43.40
N GLY A 182 23.99 4.67 -42.79
CA GLY A 182 23.40 5.93 -43.28
C GLY A 182 21.86 5.96 -43.22
N GLY A 183 21.27 5.02 -42.49
CA GLY A 183 19.83 4.73 -42.44
C GLY A 183 19.08 5.37 -41.28
N LEU A 184 19.71 6.24 -40.47
CA LEU A 184 19.09 6.73 -39.23
C LEU A 184 17.82 7.56 -39.49
N ARG A 185 17.81 8.38 -40.55
CA ARG A 185 16.62 9.15 -40.94
C ARG A 185 15.46 8.22 -41.29
N GLN A 186 15.73 7.14 -42.03
CA GLN A 186 14.74 6.13 -42.39
C GLN A 186 14.24 5.40 -41.14
N LEU A 187 15.13 5.06 -40.21
CA LEU A 187 14.73 4.42 -38.95
C LEU A 187 13.83 5.33 -38.10
N MET A 188 14.12 6.63 -38.02
CA MET A 188 13.22 7.61 -37.37
C MET A 188 11.84 7.63 -38.03
N LEU A 189 11.77 7.63 -39.37
CA LEU A 189 10.50 7.58 -40.11
C LEU A 189 9.74 6.26 -39.91
N VAL A 190 10.45 5.14 -39.81
CA VAL A 190 9.86 3.83 -39.48
C VAL A 190 9.26 3.84 -38.08
N ILE A 191 9.97 4.39 -37.09
CA ILE A 191 9.46 4.56 -35.73
C ILE A 191 8.26 5.53 -35.72
N ALA A 192 8.29 6.61 -36.49
CA ALA A 192 7.17 7.52 -36.65
C ALA A 192 5.95 6.81 -37.25
N ALA A 193 6.12 6.01 -38.30
CA ALA A 193 5.04 5.22 -38.90
C ALA A 193 4.47 4.20 -37.91
N ALA A 194 5.31 3.46 -37.20
CA ALA A 194 4.89 2.51 -36.18
C ALA A 194 4.12 3.21 -35.04
N ALA A 195 4.61 4.36 -34.57
CA ALA A 195 3.95 5.17 -33.56
C ALA A 195 2.59 5.69 -34.03
N ALA A 196 2.47 6.11 -35.30
CA ALA A 196 1.21 6.56 -35.89
C ALA A 196 0.18 5.41 -35.95
N VAL A 197 0.58 4.23 -36.41
CA VAL A 197 -0.27 3.03 -36.46
C VAL A 197 -0.75 2.66 -35.05
N ILE A 198 0.16 2.65 -34.06
CA ILE A 198 -0.21 2.34 -32.68
C ILE A 198 -1.07 3.45 -32.07
N ALA A 199 -0.84 4.73 -32.40
CA ALA A 199 -1.67 5.84 -31.95
C ALA A 199 -3.11 5.70 -32.44
N VAL A 200 -3.30 5.35 -33.71
CA VAL A 200 -4.62 5.07 -34.30
C VAL A 200 -5.24 3.83 -33.65
N ALA A 201 -4.48 2.74 -33.48
CA ALA A 201 -4.95 1.53 -32.80
C ALA A 201 -5.34 1.81 -31.34
N CYS A 202 -4.61 2.68 -30.64
CA CYS A 202 -4.95 3.17 -29.30
C CYS A 202 -6.23 4.02 -29.33
N ALA A 203 -6.35 4.94 -30.28
CA ALA A 203 -7.53 5.79 -30.42
C ALA A 203 -8.82 4.99 -30.67
N ILE A 204 -8.74 3.91 -31.44
CA ILE A 204 -9.89 3.05 -31.74
C ILE A 204 -10.10 1.98 -30.66
N GLY A 205 -9.03 1.32 -30.22
CA GLY A 205 -9.08 0.08 -29.45
C GLY A 205 -8.97 0.21 -27.92
N LEU A 206 -8.41 1.31 -27.39
CA LEU A 206 -8.39 1.53 -25.94
C LEU A 206 -9.81 1.82 -25.45
N GLU A 207 -10.30 0.96 -24.56
CA GLU A 207 -11.53 1.20 -23.82
C GLU A 207 -11.16 1.86 -22.49
N GLU A 208 -11.64 3.09 -22.29
CA GLU A 208 -11.38 3.84 -21.07
C GLU A 208 -12.16 3.20 -19.91
N PRO A 209 -11.51 2.87 -18.78
CA PRO A 209 -12.24 2.44 -17.59
C PRO A 209 -13.21 3.56 -17.16
N GLU A 210 -14.44 3.21 -16.80
CA GLU A 210 -15.54 4.15 -16.53
C GLU A 210 -15.09 5.29 -15.60
N ARG A 211 -15.22 6.54 -16.10
CA ARG A 211 -14.82 7.74 -15.36
C ARG A 211 -15.81 7.98 -14.22
N GLY A 212 -15.34 7.93 -12.98
CA GLY A 212 -16.01 8.64 -11.88
C GLY A 212 -16.08 10.14 -12.21
N ARG A 213 -17.24 10.78 -12.02
CA ARG A 213 -17.51 12.19 -12.36
C ARG A 213 -16.37 13.14 -11.92
N PRO A 214 -15.98 14.12 -12.77
CA PRO A 214 -14.90 15.05 -12.43
C PRO A 214 -15.31 15.96 -11.26
N ARG A 215 -14.52 15.94 -10.17
CA ARG A 215 -14.65 16.89 -9.05
C ARG A 215 -14.35 18.30 -9.56
N ASN A 216 -15.26 19.23 -9.26
CA ASN A 216 -15.21 20.63 -9.67
C ASN A 216 -13.99 21.33 -9.00
N LYS A 217 -12.85 21.41 -9.69
CA LYS A 217 -11.58 22.02 -9.21
C LYS A 217 -11.45 23.51 -9.60
N ALA A 218 -12.54 24.28 -9.54
CA ALA A 218 -12.53 25.68 -10.01
C ALA A 218 -12.34 26.73 -8.90
N SER A 219 -12.66 26.43 -7.63
CA SER A 219 -12.63 27.42 -6.55
C SER A 219 -11.38 27.40 -5.66
N ASP A 220 -10.46 26.45 -5.88
CA ASP A 220 -9.38 26.14 -4.90
C ASP A 220 -7.99 26.58 -5.39
N THR A 221 -7.90 27.21 -6.56
CA THR A 221 -6.63 27.44 -7.27
C THR A 221 -5.86 28.68 -6.78
N ARG A 222 -6.52 29.61 -6.07
CA ARG A 222 -5.90 30.87 -5.60
C ARG A 222 -5.40 30.82 -4.15
N HIS A 223 -5.95 29.97 -3.29
CA HIS A 223 -5.44 29.79 -1.92
C HIS A 223 -4.36 28.70 -1.79
N ARG A 224 -4.30 27.73 -2.72
CA ARG A 224 -3.32 26.61 -2.70
C ARG A 224 -1.89 26.96 -3.11
N THR A 225 -1.62 28.17 -3.58
CA THR A 225 -0.29 28.56 -4.10
C THR A 225 0.64 29.13 -3.03
N ARG A 226 0.13 29.52 -1.85
CA ARG A 226 0.95 30.21 -0.83
C ARG A 226 1.44 29.33 0.32
N GLU A 227 0.76 28.23 0.66
CA GLU A 227 1.23 27.24 1.67
C GLU A 227 2.04 26.07 1.05
N ARG A 228 2.38 26.18 -0.24
CA ARG A 228 2.89 25.11 -1.09
C ARG A 228 4.40 24.85 -0.94
N ARG A 229 4.92 24.85 0.29
CA ARG A 229 6.24 24.28 0.62
C ARG A 229 6.04 23.14 1.62
N SER A 230 5.55 22.00 1.12
CA SER A 230 5.70 20.72 1.84
C SER A 230 7.20 20.48 1.98
N SER A 231 7.76 20.78 3.15
CA SER A 231 9.21 20.79 3.34
C SER A 231 9.70 19.34 3.44
N ALA A 232 9.83 18.69 2.29
CA ALA A 232 10.59 17.47 2.09
C ALA A 232 12.09 17.65 2.44
N LEU A 233 12.51 18.90 2.73
CA LEU A 233 13.78 19.22 3.37
C LEU A 233 13.84 18.75 4.84
N HIS A 234 12.70 18.43 5.48
CA HIS A 234 12.67 17.82 6.82
C HIS A 234 12.99 16.31 6.82
N VAL A 235 13.12 15.67 5.65
CA VAL A 235 13.64 14.30 5.59
C VAL A 235 15.06 14.31 6.18
N PRO A 236 15.41 13.39 7.09
CA PRO A 236 16.76 13.32 7.65
C PRO A 236 17.82 13.31 6.53
N SER A 237 18.79 14.22 6.62
CA SER A 237 19.83 14.36 5.60
C SER A 237 19.34 14.70 4.18
N ALA A 238 18.14 15.28 4.00
CA ALA A 238 17.56 15.60 2.68
C ALA A 238 18.52 16.35 1.75
N LEU A 239 19.20 17.39 2.24
CA LEU A 239 20.16 18.17 1.44
C LEU A 239 21.38 17.34 1.01
N VAL A 240 21.90 16.53 1.93
CA VAL A 240 23.04 15.64 1.66
C VAL A 240 22.64 14.58 0.63
N LEU A 241 21.42 14.04 0.74
CA LEU A 241 20.87 13.09 -0.21
C LEU A 241 20.54 13.73 -1.56
N ALA A 242 20.13 15.00 -1.60
CA ALA A 242 19.95 15.74 -2.84
C ALA A 242 21.27 15.87 -3.59
N LEU A 243 22.34 16.28 -2.91
CA LEU A 243 23.69 16.35 -3.48
C LEU A 243 24.19 14.96 -3.90
N ALA A 244 23.91 13.92 -3.10
CA ALA A 244 24.28 12.55 -3.43
C ALA A 244 23.58 12.04 -4.71
N ALA A 245 22.28 12.30 -4.82
CA ALA A 245 21.44 11.97 -5.97
C ALA A 245 21.92 12.71 -7.23
N ILE A 246 22.16 14.03 -7.10
CA ILE A 246 22.68 14.86 -8.19
C ILE A 246 24.04 14.32 -8.66
N GLY A 247 24.98 14.06 -7.75
CA GLY A 247 26.32 13.57 -8.11
C GLY A 247 26.30 12.20 -8.81
N ALA A 248 25.53 11.25 -8.28
CA ALA A 248 25.41 9.91 -8.87
C ALA A 248 24.77 9.93 -10.27
N TYR A 249 23.72 10.74 -10.47
CA TYR A 249 23.06 10.88 -11.77
C TYR A 249 23.86 11.73 -12.74
N PHE A 250 24.56 12.77 -12.25
CA PHE A 250 25.48 13.58 -13.05
C PHE A 250 26.55 12.69 -13.69
N GLY A 251 27.21 11.84 -12.91
CA GLY A 251 28.23 10.94 -13.44
C GLY A 251 27.66 9.89 -14.41
N SER A 252 26.52 9.29 -14.06
CA SER A 252 25.89 8.26 -14.90
C SER A 252 25.41 8.79 -16.25
N TYR A 253 24.75 9.96 -16.28
CA TYR A 253 24.21 10.55 -17.49
C TYR A 253 25.23 11.40 -18.25
N GLY A 254 26.15 12.07 -17.56
CA GLY A 254 27.24 12.83 -18.18
C GLY A 254 28.21 11.96 -18.98
N LEU A 255 28.34 10.68 -18.60
CA LEU A 255 29.08 9.70 -19.39
C LEU A 255 28.49 9.49 -20.79
N ILE A 256 27.17 9.64 -20.99
CA ILE A 256 26.50 9.25 -22.25
C ILE A 256 27.09 9.96 -23.49
N PRO A 257 27.15 11.30 -23.58
CA PRO A 257 27.70 11.98 -24.75
C PRO A 257 29.21 11.75 -24.93
N VAL A 258 29.95 11.58 -23.83
CA VAL A 258 31.41 11.41 -23.87
C VAL A 258 31.81 9.97 -24.25
N PHE A 259 30.97 8.99 -23.90
CA PHE A 259 31.27 7.58 -24.09
C PHE A 259 31.35 7.17 -25.56
N ALA A 260 30.57 7.81 -26.44
CA ALA A 260 30.64 7.54 -27.88
C ALA A 260 32.05 7.81 -28.42
N GLU A 261 32.66 8.92 -28.00
CA GLU A 261 34.02 9.28 -28.39
C GLU A 261 35.04 8.28 -27.86
N GLN A 262 34.89 7.88 -26.60
CA GLN A 262 35.74 6.87 -25.99
C GLN A 262 35.66 5.50 -26.67
N VAL A 263 34.48 5.13 -27.22
CA VAL A 263 34.32 3.89 -27.98
C VAL A 263 35.04 3.99 -29.33
N LYS A 264 35.02 5.15 -30.00
CA LYS A 264 35.76 5.35 -31.26
C LYS A 264 37.26 5.13 -31.10
N ASP A 265 37.84 5.63 -30.00
CA ASP A 265 39.28 5.53 -29.76
C ASP A 265 39.79 4.09 -29.60
N VAL A 266 38.91 3.14 -29.25
CA VAL A 266 39.30 1.77 -28.89
C VAL A 266 38.76 0.70 -29.84
N VAL A 267 37.82 1.05 -30.72
CA VAL A 267 37.30 0.12 -31.74
C VAL A 267 38.20 0.18 -32.98
N ALA A 268 38.70 -0.98 -33.40
CA ALA A 268 39.62 -1.09 -34.53
C ALA A 268 38.99 -0.73 -35.89
N GLU A 269 37.70 -1.01 -36.07
CA GLU A 269 36.94 -0.71 -37.29
C GLU A 269 36.00 0.48 -37.04
N PRO A 270 36.33 1.70 -37.52
CA PRO A 270 35.57 2.91 -37.23
C PRO A 270 34.07 2.82 -37.55
N ASP A 271 33.73 2.11 -38.62
CA ASP A 271 32.34 1.91 -39.08
C ASP A 271 31.47 1.14 -38.06
N THR A 272 32.10 0.36 -37.18
CA THR A 272 31.42 -0.42 -36.14
C THR A 272 31.32 0.29 -34.80
N ALA A 273 31.97 1.45 -34.62
CA ALA A 273 32.00 2.17 -33.34
C ALA A 273 30.59 2.58 -32.86
N SER A 274 29.72 2.98 -33.78
CA SER A 274 28.31 3.31 -33.50
C SER A 274 27.51 2.10 -33.02
N LEU A 275 27.74 0.92 -33.63
CA LEU A 275 27.15 -0.35 -33.20
C LEU A 275 27.62 -0.73 -31.79
N TRP A 276 28.93 -0.64 -31.52
CA TRP A 276 29.48 -0.92 -30.19
C TRP A 276 28.94 0.03 -29.12
N ALA A 277 28.81 1.32 -29.41
CA ALA A 277 28.19 2.27 -28.50
C ALA A 277 26.73 1.88 -28.18
N GLY A 278 25.96 1.47 -29.19
CA GLY A 278 24.59 0.98 -29.03
C GLY A 278 24.49 -0.31 -28.21
N VAL A 279 25.34 -1.30 -28.50
CA VAL A 279 25.38 -2.59 -27.80
C VAL A 279 25.76 -2.39 -26.33
N LEU A 280 26.83 -1.66 -26.04
CA LEU A 280 27.31 -1.42 -24.68
C LEU A 280 26.30 -0.65 -23.83
N HIS A 281 25.57 0.30 -24.44
CA HIS A 281 24.48 0.99 -23.76
C HIS A 281 23.30 0.05 -23.46
N SER A 282 23.00 -0.88 -24.37
CA SER A 282 21.94 -1.88 -24.19
C SER A 282 22.29 -2.89 -23.11
N VAL A 283 23.53 -3.35 -23.06
CA VAL A 283 24.03 -4.22 -21.98
C VAL A 283 23.77 -3.59 -20.60
N MET A 284 24.02 -2.29 -20.46
CA MET A 284 23.72 -1.55 -19.22
C MET A 284 22.22 -1.55 -18.89
N TRP A 285 21.34 -1.28 -19.86
CA TRP A 285 19.89 -1.30 -19.62
C TRP A 285 19.34 -2.71 -19.34
N GLY A 286 19.91 -3.74 -19.98
CA GLY A 286 19.59 -5.14 -19.69
C GLY A 286 19.93 -5.51 -18.24
N ALA A 287 21.11 -5.12 -17.76
CA ALA A 287 21.49 -5.31 -16.36
C ALA A 287 20.62 -4.46 -15.40
N THR A 288 20.21 -3.26 -15.81
CA THR A 288 19.29 -2.40 -15.03
C THR A 288 17.93 -3.09 -14.84
N LEU A 289 17.39 -3.70 -15.89
CA LEU A 289 16.14 -4.46 -15.82
C LEU A 289 16.24 -5.60 -14.80
N VAL A 290 17.28 -6.43 -14.90
CA VAL A 290 17.48 -7.55 -13.97
C VAL A 290 17.72 -7.05 -12.54
N GLY A 291 18.56 -6.02 -12.38
CA GLY A 291 18.87 -5.39 -11.10
C GLY A 291 17.64 -4.82 -10.41
N SER A 292 16.70 -4.23 -11.15
CA SER A 292 15.49 -3.59 -10.58
C SER A 292 14.61 -4.55 -9.77
N PHE A 293 14.55 -5.83 -10.15
CA PHE A 293 13.83 -6.86 -9.38
C PHE A 293 14.59 -7.29 -8.13
N TRP A 294 15.91 -7.42 -8.24
CA TRP A 294 16.75 -7.86 -7.14
C TRP A 294 16.88 -6.79 -6.05
N TRP A 295 17.18 -5.55 -6.43
CA TRP A 295 17.35 -4.42 -5.52
C TRP A 295 16.05 -4.04 -4.82
N GLY A 296 14.91 -4.11 -5.51
CA GLY A 296 13.60 -3.94 -4.86
C GLY A 296 13.42 -4.90 -3.69
N LYS A 297 13.61 -6.21 -3.93
CA LYS A 297 13.51 -7.23 -2.88
C LYS A 297 14.59 -7.08 -1.79
N HIS A 298 15.79 -6.63 -2.14
CA HIS A 298 16.87 -6.39 -1.19
C HIS A 298 16.55 -5.22 -0.25
N ASN A 299 16.03 -4.12 -0.80
CA ASN A 299 15.61 -2.95 -0.03
C ASN A 299 14.45 -3.29 0.92
N ASP A 300 13.46 -4.06 0.46
CA ASP A 300 12.34 -4.51 1.30
C ASP A 300 12.81 -5.43 2.45
N ARG A 301 13.84 -6.26 2.21
CA ARG A 301 14.39 -7.19 3.21
C ARG A 301 15.29 -6.53 4.24
N THR A 302 16.18 -5.65 3.79
CA THR A 302 17.20 -5.04 4.66
C THR A 302 16.69 -3.80 5.36
N ASN A 303 15.67 -3.15 4.80
CA ASN A 303 15.11 -1.87 5.26
C ASN A 303 16.19 -0.79 5.49
N ARG A 304 17.27 -0.81 4.70
CA ARG A 304 18.42 0.12 4.80
C ARG A 304 18.68 0.82 3.47
N PRO A 305 17.73 1.64 2.97
CA PRO A 305 17.81 2.22 1.63
C PRO A 305 19.04 3.11 1.40
N LEU A 306 19.49 3.89 2.39
CA LEU A 306 20.64 4.78 2.21
C LEU A 306 21.96 4.02 2.01
N ARG A 307 22.14 2.90 2.72
CA ARG A 307 23.30 2.03 2.54
C ARG A 307 23.30 1.38 1.15
N THR A 308 22.13 0.93 0.70
CA THR A 308 21.97 0.40 -0.66
C THR A 308 22.32 1.45 -1.71
N PHE A 309 21.82 2.68 -1.55
CA PHE A 309 22.14 3.79 -2.44
C PHE A 309 23.66 4.04 -2.50
N ALA A 310 24.34 4.06 -1.35
CA ALA A 310 25.79 4.26 -1.28
C ALA A 310 26.57 3.14 -2.00
N ILE A 311 26.21 1.87 -1.77
CA ILE A 311 26.83 0.72 -2.44
C ILE A 311 26.65 0.81 -3.96
N ALA A 312 25.45 1.17 -4.40
CA ALA A 312 25.15 1.34 -5.82
C ALA A 312 25.95 2.49 -6.45
N ALA A 313 26.00 3.66 -5.80
CA ALA A 313 26.81 4.78 -6.25
C ALA A 313 28.32 4.44 -6.30
N ALA A 314 28.82 3.65 -5.35
CA ALA A 314 30.19 3.15 -5.36
C ALA A 314 30.46 2.23 -6.55
N GLY A 315 29.58 1.27 -6.82
CA GLY A 315 29.71 0.35 -7.95
C GLY A 315 29.69 1.07 -9.31
N ILE A 316 28.85 2.11 -9.44
CA ILE A 316 28.83 2.97 -10.62
C ILE A 316 30.13 3.76 -10.74
N SER A 317 30.56 4.43 -9.67
CA SER A 317 31.81 5.21 -9.66
C SER A 317 33.01 4.36 -10.05
N ALA A 318 33.16 3.18 -9.45
CA ALA A 318 34.24 2.25 -9.74
C ALA A 318 34.18 1.76 -11.20
N SER A 319 33.00 1.41 -11.70
CA SER A 319 32.84 1.00 -13.10
C SER A 319 33.23 2.12 -14.07
N ILE A 320 32.76 3.36 -13.86
CA ILE A 320 33.10 4.50 -14.72
C ILE A 320 34.61 4.83 -14.63
N ALA A 321 35.23 4.72 -13.45
CA ALA A 321 36.66 4.94 -13.30
C ALA A 321 37.48 3.92 -14.09
N VAL A 322 37.10 2.63 -14.06
CA VAL A 322 37.78 1.60 -14.86
C VAL A 322 37.49 1.78 -16.34
N LEU A 323 36.30 2.27 -16.71
CA LEU A 323 35.99 2.63 -18.09
C LEU A 323 36.95 3.69 -18.63
N SER A 324 37.53 4.60 -17.84
CA SER A 324 38.45 5.61 -18.39
C SER A 324 39.76 5.02 -18.95
N LEU A 325 40.04 3.74 -18.69
CA LEU A 325 41.19 3.03 -19.24
C LEU A 325 40.92 2.63 -20.71
N PRO A 326 41.94 2.61 -21.58
CA PRO A 326 41.80 2.25 -22.99
C PRO A 326 41.62 0.73 -23.15
N LEU A 327 40.48 0.19 -22.72
CA LEU A 327 40.17 -1.24 -22.78
C LEU A 327 39.39 -1.58 -24.05
N GLY A 328 39.66 -2.75 -24.62
CA GLY A 328 38.91 -3.28 -25.76
C GLY A 328 37.39 -3.28 -25.53
N PRO A 329 36.55 -3.15 -26.58
CA PRO A 329 35.09 -3.03 -26.45
C PRO A 329 34.44 -4.21 -25.69
N ILE A 330 35.01 -5.41 -25.81
CA ILE A 330 34.55 -6.59 -25.05
C ILE A 330 34.76 -6.44 -23.55
N ALA A 331 35.88 -5.82 -23.13
CA ALA A 331 36.19 -5.59 -21.72
C ALA A 331 35.25 -4.55 -21.06
N TYR A 332 34.60 -3.70 -21.86
CA TYR A 332 33.56 -2.79 -21.35
C TYR A 332 32.25 -3.48 -20.98
N ILE A 333 31.96 -4.68 -21.52
CA ILE A 333 30.72 -5.43 -21.22
C ILE A 333 30.53 -5.69 -19.73
N PRO A 334 31.47 -6.33 -18.99
CA PRO A 334 31.29 -6.57 -17.55
C PRO A 334 31.15 -5.25 -16.76
N LEU A 335 31.86 -4.20 -17.15
CA LEU A 335 31.77 -2.88 -16.51
C LEU A 335 30.36 -2.28 -16.70
N ARG A 336 29.79 -2.39 -17.90
CA ARG A 336 28.42 -1.96 -18.21
C ARG A 336 27.36 -2.79 -17.50
N LEU A 337 27.57 -4.10 -17.33
CA LEU A 337 26.70 -4.96 -16.52
C LEU A 337 26.67 -4.51 -15.06
N VAL A 338 27.84 -4.29 -14.45
CA VAL A 338 27.94 -3.79 -13.06
C VAL A 338 27.28 -2.42 -12.94
N GLN A 339 27.58 -1.50 -13.86
CA GLN A 339 27.00 -0.16 -13.87
C GLN A 339 25.47 -0.21 -13.95
N GLY A 340 24.91 -1.00 -14.86
CA GLY A 340 23.47 -1.15 -15.02
C GLY A 340 22.79 -1.77 -13.80
N PHE A 341 23.38 -2.84 -13.27
CA PHE A 341 22.86 -3.51 -12.07
C PHE A 341 22.82 -2.55 -10.88
N CYS A 342 23.86 -1.74 -10.67
CA CYS A 342 23.90 -0.73 -9.61
C CYS A 342 22.95 0.45 -9.89
N PHE A 343 22.84 0.92 -11.14
CA PHE A 343 21.98 2.04 -11.52
C PHE A 343 20.51 1.81 -11.14
N ALA A 344 20.03 0.57 -11.25
CA ALA A 344 18.67 0.18 -10.85
C ALA A 344 18.34 0.51 -9.39
N ALA A 345 19.32 0.49 -8.49
CA ALA A 345 19.12 0.69 -7.07
C ALA A 345 18.99 2.16 -6.67
N LEU A 346 19.56 3.09 -7.44
CA LEU A 346 19.67 4.50 -7.03
C LEU A 346 18.28 5.13 -6.79
N ALA A 347 17.43 5.16 -7.82
CA ALA A 347 16.09 5.76 -7.71
C ALA A 347 15.21 5.00 -6.72
N GLN A 348 15.21 3.66 -6.77
CA GLN A 348 14.40 2.83 -5.87
C GLN A 348 14.72 3.08 -4.40
N SER A 349 16.01 3.15 -4.07
CA SER A 349 16.45 3.36 -2.69
C SER A 349 16.14 4.78 -2.20
N LEU A 350 16.36 5.79 -3.05
CA LEU A 350 16.05 7.18 -2.70
C LEU A 350 14.54 7.38 -2.50
N PHE A 351 13.71 6.84 -3.39
CA PHE A 351 12.25 6.92 -3.29
C PHE A 351 11.74 6.18 -2.05
N LEU A 352 12.32 5.03 -1.71
CA LEU A 352 11.95 4.29 -0.51
C LEU A 352 12.26 5.10 0.75
N HIS A 353 13.45 5.70 0.86
CA HIS A 353 13.81 6.53 2.00
C HIS A 353 12.91 7.76 2.16
N PHE A 354 12.66 8.49 1.07
CA PHE A 354 11.77 9.64 1.10
C PHE A 354 10.31 9.24 1.38
N SER A 355 9.87 8.06 0.93
CA SER A 355 8.51 7.60 1.20
C SER A 355 8.31 7.11 2.64
N HIS A 356 9.35 6.57 3.30
CA HIS A 356 9.32 6.22 4.72
C HIS A 356 9.21 7.43 5.64
N HIS A 357 9.79 8.57 5.24
CA HIS A 357 9.74 9.82 6.00
C HIS A 357 8.62 10.77 5.54
N ALA A 358 7.84 10.36 4.55
CA ALA A 358 6.74 11.15 4.04
C ALA A 358 5.47 10.84 4.82
N PRO A 359 4.74 11.88 5.27
CA PRO A 359 3.34 11.75 5.69
C PRO A 359 2.52 11.02 4.63
N ASP A 360 1.58 10.15 5.03
CA ASP A 360 0.83 9.28 4.11
C ASP A 360 0.05 10.06 3.03
N ASP A 361 -0.39 11.28 3.34
CA ASP A 361 -1.07 12.24 2.44
C ASP A 361 -0.13 12.92 1.43
N HIS A 362 1.18 12.95 1.71
CA HIS A 362 2.18 13.66 0.91
C HIS A 362 3.27 12.76 0.31
N LYS A 363 3.14 11.43 0.40
CA LYS A 363 4.09 10.47 -0.19
C LYS A 363 4.46 10.79 -1.64
N SER A 364 3.49 11.13 -2.49
CA SER A 364 3.77 11.48 -3.89
C SER A 364 4.55 12.79 -4.04
N SER A 365 4.39 13.75 -3.13
CA SER A 365 5.13 15.03 -3.13
C SER A 365 6.60 14.81 -2.73
N TYR A 366 6.83 13.99 -1.70
CA TYR A 366 8.17 13.65 -1.22
C TYR A 366 8.94 12.81 -2.23
N VAL A 367 8.31 11.78 -2.80
CA VAL A 367 8.88 10.99 -3.89
C VAL A 367 9.10 11.86 -5.13
N GLY A 368 8.20 12.79 -5.44
CA GLY A 368 8.38 13.77 -6.52
C GLY A 368 9.57 14.72 -6.29
N THR A 369 9.82 15.11 -5.04
CA THR A 369 11.01 15.90 -4.66
C THR A 369 12.29 15.11 -4.85
N ALA A 370 12.33 13.86 -4.38
CA ALA A 370 13.45 12.94 -4.60
C ALA A 370 13.72 12.75 -6.11
N ASN A 371 12.67 12.56 -6.92
CA ASN A 371 12.79 12.46 -8.37
C ASN A 371 13.36 13.74 -9.00
N SER A 372 13.02 14.91 -8.46
CA SER A 372 13.55 16.19 -8.94
C SER A 372 15.07 16.29 -8.75
N PHE A 373 15.62 15.78 -7.65
CA PHE A 373 17.08 15.73 -7.45
C PHE A 373 17.78 14.86 -8.50
N LEU A 374 17.20 13.70 -8.81
CA LEU A 374 17.71 12.81 -9.87
C LEU A 374 17.65 13.49 -11.24
N LEU A 375 16.54 14.17 -11.56
CA LEU A 375 16.37 14.89 -12.84
C LEU A 375 17.38 16.02 -13.02
N ILE A 376 17.76 16.72 -11.94
CA ILE A 376 18.82 17.75 -11.97
C ILE A 376 20.14 17.10 -12.39
N GLY A 377 20.56 16.01 -11.74
CA GLY A 377 21.77 15.27 -12.12
C GLY A 377 21.71 14.73 -13.56
N GLN A 378 20.58 14.14 -13.93
CA GLN A 378 20.33 13.61 -15.28
C GLN A 378 20.46 14.66 -16.37
N SER A 379 20.10 15.91 -16.09
CA SER A 379 20.16 17.00 -17.06
C SER A 379 21.51 17.71 -17.05
N ALA A 380 22.06 17.97 -15.85
CA ALA A 380 23.32 18.69 -15.69
C ALA A 380 24.52 17.92 -16.25
N GLY A 381 24.55 16.58 -16.10
CA GLY A 381 25.63 15.73 -16.62
C GLY A 381 25.86 15.90 -18.12
N PRO A 382 24.87 15.59 -18.97
CA PRO A 382 24.99 15.77 -20.42
C PRO A 382 25.25 17.22 -20.82
N LEU A 383 24.59 18.20 -20.19
CA LEU A 383 24.76 19.62 -20.54
C LEU A 383 26.19 20.11 -20.32
N LEU A 384 26.87 19.64 -19.27
CA LEU A 384 28.23 20.06 -18.94
C LEU A 384 29.31 19.19 -19.60
N ALA A 385 28.93 18.11 -20.29
CA ALA A 385 29.89 17.21 -20.93
C ALA A 385 30.78 17.91 -21.96
N GLY A 386 30.19 18.70 -22.86
CA GLY A 386 30.95 19.44 -23.87
C GLY A 386 31.89 20.48 -23.26
N SER A 387 31.45 21.20 -22.23
CA SER A 387 32.30 22.15 -21.50
C SER A 387 33.47 21.48 -20.79
N LEU A 388 33.28 20.27 -20.25
CA LEU A 388 34.38 19.52 -19.65
C LEU A 388 35.40 19.12 -20.71
N VAL A 389 34.97 18.53 -21.83
CA VAL A 389 35.91 18.12 -22.89
C VAL A 389 36.54 19.30 -23.63
N ALA A 390 35.98 20.51 -23.51
CA ALA A 390 36.64 21.74 -23.96
C ALA A 390 37.92 22.08 -23.17
N VAL A 391 37.96 21.72 -21.88
CA VAL A 391 39.04 22.11 -20.96
C VAL A 391 39.92 20.95 -20.51
N MET A 392 39.49 19.70 -20.74
CA MET A 392 40.25 18.51 -20.35
C MET A 392 40.10 17.36 -21.36
N PRO A 393 41.06 16.41 -21.41
CA PRO A 393 40.93 15.22 -22.24
C PRO A 393 39.70 14.38 -21.91
N VAL A 394 39.22 13.59 -22.89
CA VAL A 394 38.04 12.71 -22.77
C VAL A 394 38.15 11.79 -21.55
N SER A 395 39.29 11.12 -21.34
CA SER A 395 39.50 10.24 -20.18
C SER A 395 39.41 10.99 -18.84
N SER A 396 39.89 12.23 -18.78
CA SER A 396 39.79 13.09 -17.58
C SER A 396 38.35 13.55 -17.32
N ALA A 397 37.58 13.83 -18.38
CA ALA A 397 36.16 14.13 -18.27
C ALA A 397 35.38 12.91 -17.73
N VAL A 398 35.69 11.70 -18.19
CA VAL A 398 35.11 10.45 -17.69
C VAL A 398 35.48 10.20 -16.22
N LEU A 399 36.73 10.45 -15.83
CA LEU A 399 37.14 10.38 -14.42
C LEU A 399 36.42 11.41 -13.56
N THR A 400 36.10 12.59 -14.09
CA THR A 400 35.28 13.59 -13.41
C THR A 400 33.86 13.07 -13.16
N MET A 401 33.28 12.35 -14.12
CA MET A 401 31.99 11.67 -13.95
C MET A 401 32.04 10.56 -12.87
N ALA A 402 33.13 9.78 -12.87
CA ALA A 402 33.38 8.77 -11.85
C ALA A 402 33.50 9.41 -10.45
N ALA A 403 34.26 10.50 -10.35
CA ALA A 403 34.46 11.25 -9.11
C ALA A 403 33.17 11.86 -8.58
N ALA A 404 32.32 12.43 -9.46
CA ALA A 404 31.00 12.95 -9.08
C ALA A 404 30.10 11.85 -8.49
N SER A 405 30.11 10.65 -9.10
CA SER A 405 29.38 9.48 -8.56
C SER A 405 29.96 8.99 -7.24
N GLY A 406 31.30 9.01 -7.10
CA GLY A 406 32.02 8.65 -5.89
C GLY A 406 31.74 9.62 -4.73
N LEU A 407 31.69 10.92 -5.01
CA LEU A 407 31.24 11.94 -4.06
C LEU A 407 29.78 11.66 -3.64
N GLY A 408 28.91 11.27 -4.58
CA GLY A 408 27.56 10.84 -4.26
C GLY A 408 27.50 9.66 -3.28
N CYS A 409 28.37 8.66 -3.45
CA CYS A 409 28.53 7.57 -2.49
C CYS A 409 28.97 8.08 -1.11
N LEU A 410 30.02 8.91 -1.04
CA LEU A 410 30.53 9.45 0.23
C LEU A 410 29.45 10.24 0.98
N LEU A 411 28.68 11.06 0.28
CA LEU A 411 27.57 11.83 0.86
C LEU A 411 26.44 10.90 1.35
N ALA A 412 26.11 9.85 0.61
CA ALA A 412 25.13 8.85 1.05
C ALA A 412 25.61 8.06 2.28
N LEU A 413 26.91 7.77 2.40
CA LEU A 413 27.51 7.18 3.60
C LEU A 413 27.43 8.13 4.80
N VAL A 414 27.67 9.43 4.60
CA VAL A 414 27.49 10.46 5.64
C VAL A 414 26.04 10.49 6.10
N ALA A 415 25.07 10.49 5.18
CA ALA A 415 23.65 10.44 5.51
C ALA A 415 23.29 9.16 6.32
N THR A 416 23.82 7.99 5.91
CA THR A 416 23.64 6.71 6.62
C THR A 416 24.21 6.77 8.05
N ARG A 417 25.37 7.39 8.25
CA ARG A 417 25.98 7.55 9.59
C ARG A 417 25.18 8.51 10.48
N ARG A 418 24.64 9.59 9.90
CA ARG A 418 23.79 10.54 10.63
C ARG A 418 22.51 9.87 11.12
N GLU A 419 21.87 9.06 10.28
CA GLU A 419 20.66 8.30 10.62
C GLU A 419 20.91 7.30 11.77
N LYS A 420 22.04 6.58 11.72
CA LYS A 420 22.44 5.65 12.79
C LYS A 420 22.65 6.36 14.13
N ARG A 421 23.30 7.53 14.13
CA ARG A 421 23.50 8.34 15.34
C ARG A 421 22.20 8.88 15.93
N THR A 422 21.26 9.32 15.08
CA THR A 422 19.95 9.79 15.56
C THR A 422 19.14 8.67 16.21
N LEU A 423 19.23 7.45 15.69
CA LEU A 423 18.58 6.27 16.26
C LEU A 423 19.23 5.85 17.59
N GLU A 424 20.57 5.86 17.67
CA GLU A 424 21.30 5.58 18.91
C GLU A 424 21.02 6.65 19.98
N SER A 425 20.92 7.94 19.61
CA SER A 425 20.59 9.01 20.55
C SER A 425 19.12 9.02 21.00
N SER A 426 18.19 8.53 20.16
CA SER A 426 16.79 8.38 20.57
C SER A 426 16.61 7.18 21.50
N ASP A 427 17.34 6.08 21.27
CA ASP A 427 17.34 4.93 22.18
C ASP A 427 17.98 5.29 23.53
N GLU A 428 19.04 6.10 23.56
CA GLU A 428 19.63 6.62 24.81
C GLU A 428 18.71 7.66 25.51
N ALA A 429 17.95 8.46 24.77
CA ALA A 429 16.98 9.41 25.33
C ALA A 429 15.71 8.72 25.88
N ASP A 430 15.25 7.63 25.25
CA ASP A 430 14.14 6.80 25.76
C ASP A 430 14.56 5.94 26.98
N GLU A 431 15.85 5.66 27.17
CA GLU A 431 16.36 5.02 28.41
C GLU A 431 16.45 6.00 29.59
N ASP A 432 16.71 7.30 29.35
CA ASP A 432 16.78 8.35 30.39
C ASP A 432 15.42 9.03 30.67
N GLU A 433 14.47 9.04 29.74
CA GLU A 433 13.07 9.42 30.01
C GLU A 433 12.30 8.23 30.60
N THR A 434 12.61 7.91 31.87
CA THR A 434 11.68 7.17 32.71
C THR A 434 10.43 8.03 32.91
N ILE A 435 9.44 7.90 32.02
CA ILE A 435 8.11 8.46 32.26
C ILE A 435 7.56 7.78 33.50
N VAL A 436 7.60 8.52 34.61
CA VAL A 436 6.90 8.21 35.85
C VAL A 436 5.41 8.20 35.52
N LEU A 437 4.89 7.02 35.21
CA LEU A 437 3.48 6.75 35.42
C LEU A 437 3.20 6.97 36.91
N PRO A 438 2.13 7.69 37.30
CA PRO A 438 1.75 7.75 38.70
C PRO A 438 1.50 6.32 39.18
N THR A 439 2.38 5.88 40.08
CA THR A 439 2.25 4.65 40.85
C THR A 439 0.92 4.73 41.58
N ILE A 440 -0.02 3.86 41.23
CA ILE A 440 -1.10 3.53 42.17
C ILE A 440 -0.38 2.85 43.33
N SER A 441 -0.18 3.58 44.42
CA SER A 441 0.38 3.04 45.65
C SER A 441 -0.44 1.81 46.06
N THR A 442 0.22 0.67 46.12
CA THR A 442 -0.30 -0.58 46.65
C THR A 442 -0.26 -0.64 48.18
N SER A 443 -0.05 0.48 48.88
CA SER A 443 0.08 0.47 50.35
C SER A 443 -1.23 0.47 51.16
N ASP A 444 -2.40 0.64 50.54
CA ASP A 444 -3.66 0.73 51.29
C ASP A 444 -4.49 -0.56 51.32
N ALA A 445 -3.97 -1.68 50.79
CA ALA A 445 -4.69 -2.96 50.73
C ALA A 445 -4.67 -3.79 52.04
N HIS A 446 -3.95 -3.36 53.08
CA HIS A 446 -3.90 -4.09 54.36
C HIS A 446 -3.97 -3.17 55.59
N ALA A 447 -5.14 -2.56 55.85
CA ALA A 447 -5.45 -2.08 57.18
C ALA A 447 -6.96 -2.13 57.50
N LYS A 448 -7.29 -3.03 58.44
CA LYS A 448 -8.47 -3.07 59.33
C LYS A 448 -9.86 -2.80 58.75
N VAL A 449 -10.59 -3.90 58.65
CA VAL A 449 -12.02 -4.04 59.00
C VAL A 449 -12.50 -2.94 59.95
N SER A 450 -13.28 -2.00 59.43
CA SER A 450 -14.30 -1.29 60.22
C SER A 450 -15.58 -1.21 59.39
N SER A 451 -16.64 -1.73 59.99
CA SER A 451 -17.98 -1.93 59.46
C SER A 451 -18.66 -0.60 59.16
N THR A 452 -18.72 -0.23 57.88
CA THR A 452 -19.77 0.67 57.35
C THR A 452 -20.16 0.10 55.98
N PRO A 453 -21.45 -0.19 55.71
CA PRO A 453 -21.83 -0.94 54.52
C PRO A 453 -21.47 -0.13 53.29
N ALA A 454 -20.53 -0.64 52.50
CA ALA A 454 -20.28 -0.18 51.15
C ALA A 454 -21.63 -0.21 50.41
N ARG A 455 -22.12 0.96 49.99
CA ARG A 455 -23.15 1.03 48.96
C ARG A 455 -22.66 0.17 47.80
N THR A 456 -23.30 -0.98 47.62
CA THR A 456 -23.27 -1.80 46.43
C THR A 456 -23.65 -0.90 45.25
N ARG A 457 -22.65 -0.27 44.62
CA ARG A 457 -22.86 0.36 43.31
C ARG A 457 -23.11 -0.80 42.35
N GLU A 458 -24.38 -1.01 42.00
CA GLU A 458 -24.80 -1.89 40.92
C GLU A 458 -23.87 -1.70 39.71
N PRO A 459 -23.52 -2.78 38.97
CA PRO A 459 -22.76 -2.64 37.73
C PRO A 459 -23.47 -1.63 36.83
N ALA A 460 -22.72 -0.65 36.32
CA ALA A 460 -23.28 0.43 35.50
C ALA A 460 -23.98 -0.18 34.26
N ARG A 461 -25.31 -0.07 34.23
CA ARG A 461 -26.16 -0.62 33.17
C ARG A 461 -25.72 -0.09 31.80
N VAL A 462 -25.86 -0.89 30.74
CA VAL A 462 -25.62 -0.40 29.37
C VAL A 462 -26.66 0.67 29.05
N GLN A 463 -26.20 1.86 28.69
CA GLN A 463 -27.07 2.98 28.36
C GLN A 463 -27.02 3.25 26.87
N LEU A 464 -28.18 3.31 26.24
CA LEU A 464 -28.33 3.48 24.80
C LEU A 464 -29.12 4.74 24.49
N GLN A 465 -28.79 5.38 23.37
CA GLN A 465 -29.58 6.45 22.80
C GLN A 465 -29.78 6.24 21.28
N PRO A 466 -30.99 6.52 20.76
CA PRO A 466 -31.20 6.59 19.33
C PRO A 466 -30.47 7.83 18.78
N PHE A 467 -30.09 7.82 17.52
CA PHE A 467 -29.39 8.95 16.89
C PHE A 467 -29.85 9.15 15.45
N ARG A 468 -29.58 10.34 14.91
CA ARG A 468 -29.84 10.65 13.49
C ARG A 468 -28.64 10.22 12.67
N GLY A 469 -28.72 9.02 12.10
CA GLY A 469 -27.68 8.44 11.28
C GLY A 469 -27.53 9.14 9.94
N TRP A 470 -26.27 9.30 9.51
CA TRP A 470 -25.94 9.65 8.14
C TRP A 470 -25.80 8.38 7.31
N LEU A 471 -26.63 8.27 6.27
CA LEU A 471 -26.73 7.11 5.38
C LEU A 471 -26.29 7.49 3.96
N LEU A 472 -25.84 6.52 3.18
CA LEU A 472 -25.66 6.72 1.74
C LEU A 472 -27.01 7.02 1.07
N ALA A 473 -27.02 8.03 0.20
CA ALA A 473 -28.24 8.43 -0.49
C ALA A 473 -28.82 7.29 -1.36
N PRO A 474 -30.14 7.02 -1.33
CA PRO A 474 -30.74 5.88 -2.03
C PRO A 474 -30.44 5.80 -3.54
N HIS A 475 -30.33 6.94 -4.22
CA HIS A 475 -30.02 7.00 -5.65
C HIS A 475 -28.60 6.50 -5.99
N ARG A 476 -27.68 6.43 -5.01
CA ARG A 476 -26.33 5.88 -5.16
C ARG A 476 -26.30 4.35 -5.04
N LEU A 477 -27.37 3.75 -4.53
CA LEU A 477 -27.51 2.31 -4.32
C LEU A 477 -28.14 1.59 -5.54
N GLN A 478 -28.60 2.34 -6.55
CA GLN A 478 -29.30 1.82 -7.73
C GLN A 478 -28.36 1.27 -8.82
N ASP A 479 -27.11 1.73 -8.88
CA ASP A 479 -26.09 1.21 -9.80
C ASP A 479 -25.26 0.12 -9.10
N LEU A 480 -25.33 -1.12 -9.62
CA LEU A 480 -24.67 -2.30 -9.05
C LEU A 480 -23.14 -2.17 -9.04
N GLY A 481 -22.55 -1.32 -9.89
CA GLY A 481 -21.11 -1.00 -9.88
C GLY A 481 -20.71 0.00 -8.80
N SER A 482 -21.65 0.84 -8.35
CA SER A 482 -21.44 1.88 -7.31
C SER A 482 -21.85 1.46 -5.90
N ARG A 483 -22.33 0.22 -5.72
CA ARG A 483 -22.59 -0.38 -4.39
C ARG A 483 -21.31 -0.64 -3.58
N TYR A 484 -20.15 -0.50 -4.23
CA TYR A 484 -18.84 -0.64 -3.62
C TYR A 484 -18.21 0.72 -3.35
N ALA A 485 -17.49 0.78 -2.23
CA ALA A 485 -16.87 1.94 -1.62
C ALA A 485 -17.83 2.83 -0.82
N THR A 486 -18.15 2.38 0.40
CA THR A 486 -17.95 3.36 1.48
C THR A 486 -16.46 3.74 1.45
N PRO A 487 -16.08 5.01 1.65
CA PRO A 487 -14.70 5.47 1.56
C PRO A 487 -13.73 4.69 2.44
N TRP A 488 -14.26 4.04 3.47
CA TRP A 488 -13.54 3.39 4.54
C TRP A 488 -12.64 2.26 4.08
N ASP A 489 -12.94 1.64 2.94
CA ASP A 489 -12.06 0.66 2.30
C ASP A 489 -10.72 1.28 1.86
N HIS A 490 -10.66 2.61 1.66
CA HIS A 490 -9.42 3.37 1.46
C HIS A 490 -8.80 3.92 2.76
N TYR A 491 -9.60 4.13 3.82
CA TYR A 491 -9.13 4.70 5.10
C TYR A 491 -8.44 3.68 6.01
N ALA A 492 -8.52 2.37 5.73
CA ALA A 492 -7.92 1.29 6.51
C ALA A 492 -6.37 1.23 6.47
N GLY A 493 -5.69 2.39 6.43
CA GLY A 493 -4.24 2.49 6.68
C GLY A 493 -3.45 3.41 5.74
N SER A 494 -4.06 4.40 5.06
CA SER A 494 -3.34 5.20 4.05
C SER A 494 -3.71 6.68 3.91
N CYS A 495 -4.57 7.23 4.77
CA CYS A 495 -5.11 8.58 4.63
C CYS A 495 -5.02 9.33 5.96
N ALA A 496 -4.59 10.59 5.95
CA ALA A 496 -4.41 11.36 7.17
C ALA A 496 -5.77 11.68 7.84
N PRO A 497 -5.85 11.72 9.17
CA PRO A 497 -7.07 12.06 9.92
C PRO A 497 -7.87 13.28 9.37
N ALA A 498 -7.17 14.35 9.01
CA ALA A 498 -7.76 15.58 8.46
C ALA A 498 -8.45 15.36 7.12
N GLU A 499 -7.90 14.49 6.27
CA GLU A 499 -8.47 14.15 4.97
C GLU A 499 -9.75 13.32 5.12
N ALA A 500 -9.82 12.47 6.13
CA ALA A 500 -11.03 11.73 6.50
C ALA A 500 -12.17 12.69 6.85
N GLY A 501 -11.94 13.62 7.78
CA GLY A 501 -12.94 14.62 8.15
C GLY A 501 -13.38 15.51 6.98
N ASN A 502 -12.45 15.91 6.11
CA ASN A 502 -12.75 16.75 4.95
C ASN A 502 -13.57 16.02 3.88
N ALA A 503 -13.27 14.74 3.62
CA ALA A 503 -14.05 13.94 2.68
C ALA A 503 -15.48 13.75 3.16
N LEU A 504 -15.66 13.50 4.46
CA LEU A 504 -16.98 13.33 5.08
C LEU A 504 -17.83 14.60 5.00
N ARG A 505 -17.26 15.75 5.38
CA ARG A 505 -17.94 17.04 5.22
C ARG A 505 -18.27 17.36 3.76
N ALA A 506 -17.42 16.95 2.82
CA ALA A 506 -17.73 17.10 1.40
C ALA A 506 -18.91 16.22 0.97
N TRP A 507 -19.05 15.03 1.54
CA TRP A 507 -20.14 14.09 1.24
C TRP A 507 -21.48 14.50 1.82
N GLN A 508 -21.48 15.07 3.04
CA GLN A 508 -22.66 15.70 3.62
C GLN A 508 -23.12 16.86 2.73
N ARG A 509 -22.19 17.77 2.36
CA ARG A 509 -22.50 18.93 1.49
C ARG A 509 -22.98 18.55 0.09
N SER A 510 -22.46 17.47 -0.48
CA SER A 510 -22.83 17.04 -1.84
C SER A 510 -24.14 16.24 -1.87
N GLY A 511 -24.76 15.94 -0.73
CA GLY A 511 -25.90 15.02 -0.64
C GLY A 511 -25.56 13.56 -0.93
N THR A 512 -24.27 13.18 -0.85
CA THR A 512 -23.85 11.77 -0.95
C THR A 512 -24.23 11.01 0.33
N LEU A 513 -24.04 11.68 1.47
CA LEU A 513 -24.61 11.27 2.74
C LEU A 513 -25.87 12.08 3.00
N VAL A 514 -26.95 11.40 3.36
CA VAL A 514 -28.22 12.00 3.75
C VAL A 514 -28.46 11.64 5.21
N GLN A 515 -28.71 12.65 6.03
CA GLN A 515 -29.07 12.44 7.42
C GLN A 515 -30.53 12.01 7.54
N ASP A 516 -30.80 11.03 8.39
CA ASP A 516 -32.16 10.69 8.74
C ASP A 516 -32.90 11.83 9.42
N ARG A 517 -34.23 11.85 9.25
CA ARG A 517 -35.12 12.90 9.78
C ARG A 517 -35.47 12.73 11.26
N GLN A 518 -35.34 11.52 11.80
CA GLN A 518 -35.73 11.18 13.16
C GLN A 518 -34.63 10.34 13.81
N HIS A 519 -34.57 10.39 15.14
CA HIS A 519 -33.68 9.54 15.92
C HIS A 519 -34.15 8.08 15.82
N ALA A 520 -33.24 7.16 15.51
CA ALA A 520 -33.58 5.75 15.32
C ALA A 520 -32.52 4.83 15.92
N PHE A 521 -32.91 3.59 16.18
CA PHE A 521 -31.99 2.45 16.18
C PHE A 521 -31.97 1.82 14.80
N TYR A 522 -30.80 1.33 14.39
CA TYR A 522 -30.63 0.77 13.06
C TYR A 522 -30.42 -0.74 13.13
N VAL A 523 -31.35 -1.51 12.58
CA VAL A 523 -31.14 -2.95 12.41
C VAL A 523 -30.17 -3.15 11.26
N TYR A 524 -29.07 -3.81 11.54
CA TYR A 524 -28.04 -4.11 10.53
C TYR A 524 -27.93 -5.62 10.36
N GLU A 525 -28.00 -6.05 9.12
CA GLU A 525 -27.75 -7.43 8.74
C GLU A 525 -26.69 -7.53 7.65
N GLN A 526 -25.80 -8.50 7.81
CA GLN A 526 -24.86 -8.92 6.80
C GLN A 526 -24.98 -10.40 6.49
N THR A 527 -25.00 -10.76 5.21
CA THR A 527 -25.12 -12.14 4.74
C THR A 527 -24.06 -12.43 3.69
N GLY A 528 -23.31 -13.52 3.83
CA GLY A 528 -22.29 -13.90 2.86
C GLY A 528 -21.76 -15.32 3.06
N PRO A 529 -20.63 -15.67 2.44
CA PRO A 529 -20.04 -17.02 2.52
C PRO A 529 -19.66 -17.45 3.95
N ARG A 530 -19.49 -16.50 4.87
CA ARG A 530 -19.15 -16.72 6.28
C ARG A 530 -20.38 -16.79 7.20
N GLY A 531 -21.58 -16.81 6.64
CA GLY A 531 -22.85 -16.85 7.37
C GLY A 531 -23.63 -15.55 7.32
N SER A 532 -24.71 -15.51 8.09
CA SER A 532 -25.54 -14.32 8.29
C SER A 532 -25.37 -13.83 9.72
N GLN A 533 -25.32 -12.51 9.90
CA GLN A 533 -25.29 -11.89 11.21
C GLN A 533 -26.22 -10.69 11.20
N ARG A 534 -27.10 -10.62 12.20
CA ARG A 534 -28.02 -9.51 12.43
C ARG A 534 -27.83 -8.96 13.83
N GLY A 535 -27.94 -7.65 13.95
CA GLY A 535 -27.87 -6.95 15.22
C GLY A 535 -28.44 -5.54 15.13
N VAL A 536 -28.23 -4.75 16.18
CA VAL A 536 -28.72 -3.37 16.28
C VAL A 536 -27.57 -2.40 16.47
N ILE A 537 -27.59 -1.30 15.72
CA ILE A 537 -26.66 -0.18 15.86
C ILE A 537 -27.36 0.93 16.67
N ALA A 538 -26.71 1.34 17.76
CA ALA A 538 -27.18 2.37 18.67
C ALA A 538 -26.00 3.22 19.18
N GLY A 539 -26.29 4.42 19.70
CA GLY A 539 -25.31 5.18 20.49
C GLY A 539 -25.21 4.55 21.88
N VAL A 540 -24.04 4.08 22.29
CA VAL A 540 -23.77 3.52 23.62
C VAL A 540 -22.99 4.51 24.46
N HIS A 541 -23.45 4.78 25.68
CA HIS A 541 -22.77 5.69 26.58
C HIS A 541 -21.41 5.12 26.99
N LEU A 542 -20.36 5.95 27.03
CA LEU A 542 -18.99 5.53 27.33
C LEU A 542 -18.76 5.06 28.78
N ASP A 543 -19.70 5.32 29.70
CA ASP A 543 -19.70 4.74 31.05
C ASP A 543 -20.53 3.46 31.17
N SER A 544 -21.09 2.96 30.07
CA SER A 544 -21.71 1.63 30.03
C SER A 544 -20.68 0.58 30.43
N HIS A 545 -21.10 -0.41 31.22
CA HIS A 545 -20.23 -1.52 31.59
C HIS A 545 -20.02 -2.47 30.41
N LEU A 546 -18.99 -2.18 29.59
CA LEU A 546 -18.58 -2.99 28.44
C LEU A 546 -17.29 -3.75 28.78
N LEU A 547 -17.37 -5.09 28.79
CA LEU A 547 -16.23 -5.94 29.13
C LEU A 547 -15.20 -5.98 27.98
N PRO A 548 -13.95 -5.53 28.18
CA PRO A 548 -12.90 -5.69 27.19
C PRO A 548 -12.32 -7.11 27.24
N HIS A 549 -12.20 -7.78 26.10
CA HIS A 549 -11.60 -9.12 26.03
C HIS A 549 -10.10 -9.13 25.71
N GLN A 550 -9.50 -7.98 25.34
CA GLN A 550 -8.08 -7.85 24.98
C GLN A 550 -7.48 -6.52 25.46
N GLU A 551 -6.15 -6.47 25.55
CA GLU A 551 -5.39 -5.25 25.80
C GLU A 551 -5.29 -4.33 24.57
N VAL A 552 -5.03 -3.05 24.81
CA VAL A 552 -5.03 -1.99 23.80
C VAL A 552 -3.63 -1.42 23.65
N SER A 553 -3.09 -1.45 22.43
CA SER A 553 -1.87 -0.71 22.08
C SER A 553 -2.14 0.80 22.10
N PRO A 554 -1.30 1.59 22.81
CA PRO A 554 -1.41 3.05 22.88
C PRO A 554 -1.34 3.73 21.52
N ASP A 555 -0.35 3.39 20.69
CA ASP A 555 -0.13 4.04 19.38
C ASP A 555 -1.35 3.90 18.46
N ARG A 556 -1.97 2.72 18.43
CA ARG A 556 -3.19 2.49 17.66
C ARG A 556 -4.38 3.30 18.18
N ALA A 557 -4.49 3.46 19.50
CA ALA A 557 -5.56 4.26 20.08
C ALA A 557 -5.36 5.76 19.77
N ASN A 558 -4.13 6.25 19.85
CA ASN A 558 -3.78 7.64 19.54
C ASN A 558 -4.05 7.99 18.06
N ASN A 559 -3.68 7.12 17.12
CA ASN A 559 -3.98 7.34 15.69
C ASN A 559 -5.49 7.41 15.40
N LEU A 560 -6.28 6.58 16.09
CA LEU A 560 -7.74 6.62 15.98
C LEU A 560 -8.33 7.88 16.63
N LEU A 561 -7.76 8.33 17.75
CA LEU A 561 -8.15 9.57 18.40
C LEU A 561 -7.97 10.77 17.47
N ASP A 562 -6.85 10.87 16.77
CA ASP A 562 -6.64 11.94 15.80
C ASP A 562 -7.69 11.91 14.68
N THR A 563 -8.09 10.72 14.26
CA THR A 563 -9.17 10.52 13.27
C THR A 563 -10.52 10.98 13.81
N VAL A 564 -10.84 10.66 15.06
CA VAL A 564 -12.06 11.12 15.74
C VAL A 564 -12.05 12.65 15.87
N ARG A 565 -10.93 13.25 16.28
CA ARG A 565 -10.74 14.71 16.39
C ARG A 565 -10.98 15.42 15.06
N ALA A 566 -10.38 14.92 13.99
CA ALA A 566 -10.49 15.53 12.67
C ALA A 566 -11.86 15.33 12.01
N GLY A 567 -12.46 14.16 12.24
CA GLY A 567 -13.76 13.77 11.72
C GLY A 567 -14.94 14.40 12.45
N GLN A 568 -14.80 14.69 13.74
CA GLN A 568 -15.90 15.07 14.64
C GLN A 568 -17.05 14.04 14.61
N MET A 569 -16.72 12.75 14.56
CA MET A 569 -17.70 11.68 14.45
C MET A 569 -17.14 10.30 14.79
N ASN A 570 -18.04 9.35 15.05
CA ASN A 570 -17.72 7.94 15.18
C ASN A 570 -17.88 7.23 13.83
N LEU A 571 -16.76 6.79 13.26
CA LEU A 571 -16.69 6.29 11.88
C LEU A 571 -17.21 4.87 11.72
N ASP A 572 -16.92 4.03 12.70
CA ASP A 572 -17.28 2.62 12.68
C ASP A 572 -17.92 2.23 14.00
N PRO A 573 -18.96 1.37 13.97
CA PRO A 573 -19.46 0.79 15.19
C PRO A 573 -18.42 -0.13 15.83
N VAL A 574 -18.34 -0.08 17.16
CA VAL A 574 -17.70 -1.13 17.95
C VAL A 574 -18.60 -2.37 17.92
N LEU A 575 -18.05 -3.53 17.59
CA LEU A 575 -18.79 -4.79 17.59
C LEU A 575 -18.93 -5.26 19.03
N LEU A 576 -20.18 -5.36 19.50
CA LEU A 576 -20.55 -5.73 20.85
C LEU A 576 -21.32 -7.04 20.83
N GLY A 577 -20.85 -8.02 21.59
CA GLY A 577 -21.56 -9.27 21.82
C GLY A 577 -22.32 -9.19 23.14
N TYR A 578 -23.58 -9.62 23.16
CA TYR A 578 -24.36 -9.73 24.39
C TYR A 578 -25.13 -11.04 24.45
N THR A 579 -25.54 -11.41 25.66
CA THR A 579 -26.47 -12.52 25.94
C THR A 579 -27.72 -11.92 26.58
N GLY A 580 -28.87 -12.08 25.92
CA GLY A 580 -30.13 -11.47 26.30
C GLY A 580 -31.27 -12.49 26.42
N ASN A 581 -32.50 -11.98 26.59
CA ASN A 581 -33.72 -12.79 26.72
C ASN A 581 -34.58 -12.78 25.43
N SER A 582 -33.95 -12.49 24.29
CA SER A 582 -34.52 -12.53 22.94
C SER A 582 -35.59 -11.47 22.58
N ARG A 583 -35.89 -10.48 23.44
CA ARG A 583 -36.88 -9.42 23.10
C ARG A 583 -36.33 -8.49 22.02
N VAL A 584 -35.07 -8.08 22.10
CA VAL A 584 -34.34 -7.33 21.08
C VAL A 584 -34.41 -8.12 19.78
N THR A 585 -34.04 -9.41 19.78
CA THR A 585 -34.09 -10.26 18.60
C THR A 585 -35.49 -10.30 17.96
N THR A 586 -36.55 -10.33 18.75
CA THR A 586 -37.94 -10.23 18.27
C THR A 586 -38.19 -8.91 17.54
N GLN A 587 -37.79 -7.78 18.13
CA GLN A 587 -37.92 -6.45 17.50
C GLN A 587 -37.11 -6.34 16.20
N LEU A 588 -35.87 -6.84 16.19
CA LEU A 588 -35.02 -6.85 14.99
C LEU A 588 -35.61 -7.71 13.87
N ASN A 589 -36.21 -8.85 14.22
CA ASN A 589 -36.88 -9.72 13.27
C ASN A 589 -38.16 -9.11 12.70
N ALA A 590 -38.92 -8.38 13.51
CA ALA A 590 -40.09 -7.64 13.06
C ALA A 590 -39.71 -6.55 12.04
N ALA A 591 -38.69 -5.73 12.36
CA ALA A 591 -38.18 -4.70 11.46
C ALA A 591 -37.67 -5.29 10.13
N ALA A 592 -36.94 -6.42 10.19
CA ALA A 592 -36.39 -7.07 9.00
C ALA A 592 -37.44 -7.69 8.05
N ARG A 593 -38.72 -7.77 8.45
CA ARG A 593 -39.83 -8.15 7.54
C ARG A 593 -40.26 -7.02 6.62
N GLN A 594 -39.91 -5.78 6.96
CA GLN A 594 -40.17 -4.62 6.12
C GLN A 594 -39.10 -4.45 5.04
N SER A 595 -39.32 -3.53 4.10
CA SER A 595 -38.31 -3.20 3.09
C SER A 595 -37.11 -2.48 3.74
N PRO A 596 -35.86 -2.87 3.42
CA PRO A 596 -34.69 -2.20 3.96
C PRO A 596 -34.58 -0.76 3.47
N VAL A 597 -34.09 0.11 4.35
CA VAL A 597 -33.84 1.53 4.04
C VAL A 597 -32.56 1.71 3.22
N SER A 598 -31.65 0.74 3.33
CA SER A 598 -30.42 0.66 2.54
C SER A 598 -30.05 -0.81 2.30
N GLU A 599 -29.64 -1.11 1.07
CA GLU A 599 -29.11 -2.41 0.69
C GLU A 599 -27.89 -2.25 -0.22
N THR A 600 -26.75 -2.80 0.21
CA THR A 600 -25.50 -2.83 -0.55
C THR A 600 -24.99 -4.26 -0.70
N LEU A 601 -24.13 -4.46 -1.70
CA LEU A 601 -23.33 -5.67 -1.84
C LEU A 601 -21.86 -5.23 -1.71
N THR A 602 -20.95 -6.10 -1.26
CA THR A 602 -19.48 -5.93 -1.34
C THR A 602 -18.88 -6.70 -2.50
N ALA A 603 -17.69 -6.29 -2.99
CA ALA A 603 -17.08 -6.85 -4.20
C ALA A 603 -16.77 -8.36 -4.07
N GLU A 604 -16.77 -8.83 -2.82
CA GLU A 604 -16.61 -10.23 -2.40
C GLU A 604 -17.95 -11.00 -2.35
N GLY A 605 -19.07 -10.36 -2.68
CA GLY A 605 -20.40 -10.95 -2.70
C GLY A 605 -21.13 -10.98 -1.35
N GLN A 606 -20.71 -10.20 -0.34
CA GLN A 606 -21.47 -10.05 0.90
C GLN A 606 -22.59 -9.04 0.72
N ARG A 607 -23.78 -9.34 1.22
CA ARG A 607 -24.96 -8.48 1.18
C ARG A 607 -25.14 -7.80 2.53
N HIS A 608 -25.32 -6.49 2.53
CA HIS A 608 -25.55 -5.68 3.72
C HIS A 608 -26.92 -5.02 3.60
N ARG A 609 -27.73 -5.12 4.65
CA ARG A 609 -29.09 -4.56 4.72
C ARG A 609 -29.27 -3.78 6.01
N LEU A 610 -29.98 -2.67 5.91
CA LEU A 610 -30.26 -1.78 7.02
C LEU A 610 -31.76 -1.48 7.11
N TRP A 611 -32.30 -1.46 8.32
CA TRP A 611 -33.66 -0.99 8.64
C TRP A 611 -33.60 0.02 9.78
N ARG A 612 -34.68 0.81 9.94
CA ARG A 612 -34.83 1.78 11.02
C ARG A 612 -35.92 1.31 11.97
N ILE A 613 -35.71 1.51 13.27
CA ILE A 613 -36.72 1.39 14.32
C ILE A 613 -36.87 2.79 14.92
N THR A 614 -38.09 3.31 14.89
CA THR A 614 -38.42 4.67 15.36
C THR A 614 -39.55 4.69 16.39
N GLU A 615 -40.25 3.56 16.54
CA GLU A 615 -41.36 3.39 17.47
C GLU A 615 -40.85 3.42 18.92
N SER A 616 -41.36 4.35 19.74
CA SER A 616 -40.88 4.55 21.11
C SER A 616 -40.96 3.30 21.98
N GLU A 617 -41.99 2.47 21.80
CA GLU A 617 -42.13 1.19 22.51
C GLU A 617 -40.99 0.22 22.17
N ALA A 618 -40.68 0.03 20.88
CA ALA A 618 -39.62 -0.84 20.42
C ALA A 618 -38.22 -0.33 20.85
N LEU A 619 -37.99 0.98 20.81
CA LEU A 619 -36.75 1.60 21.31
C LEU A 619 -36.56 1.33 22.81
N ASN A 620 -37.62 1.51 23.61
CA ASN A 620 -37.58 1.28 25.06
C ASN A 620 -37.40 -0.20 25.41
N ASP A 621 -37.97 -1.13 24.63
CA ASP A 621 -37.74 -2.57 24.78
C ASP A 621 -36.28 -2.93 24.58
N ILE A 622 -35.68 -2.45 23.48
CA ILE A 622 -34.28 -2.72 23.15
C ILE A 622 -33.35 -2.17 24.23
N ALA A 623 -33.59 -0.92 24.66
CA ALA A 623 -32.80 -0.28 25.71
C ALA A 623 -32.90 -1.02 27.05
N ARG A 624 -34.09 -1.47 27.46
CA ARG A 624 -34.30 -2.19 28.73
C ARG A 624 -33.59 -3.53 28.79
N GLU A 625 -33.66 -4.33 27.72
CA GLU A 625 -32.96 -5.62 27.70
C GLU A 625 -31.45 -5.41 27.75
N LEU A 626 -30.92 -4.57 26.85
CA LEU A 626 -29.48 -4.33 26.76
C LEU A 626 -28.90 -3.71 28.04
N ALA A 627 -29.67 -2.85 28.74
CA ALA A 627 -29.27 -2.28 30.03
C ALA A 627 -28.93 -3.34 31.10
N THR A 628 -29.55 -4.51 31.03
CA THR A 628 -29.31 -5.62 31.96
C THR A 628 -28.43 -6.73 31.38
N ALA A 629 -28.11 -6.66 30.09
CA ALA A 629 -27.34 -7.69 29.40
C ALA A 629 -25.85 -7.58 29.70
N SER A 630 -25.20 -8.73 29.93
CA SER A 630 -23.75 -8.80 29.96
C SER A 630 -23.21 -8.55 28.56
N THR A 631 -22.56 -7.41 28.35
CA THR A 631 -22.08 -6.96 27.04
C THR A 631 -20.56 -6.86 27.05
N PHE A 632 -19.93 -7.40 26.01
CA PHE A 632 -18.49 -7.30 25.81
C PHE A 632 -18.14 -6.72 24.46
N ILE A 633 -16.94 -6.14 24.39
CA ILE A 633 -16.38 -5.61 23.16
C ILE A 633 -15.75 -6.77 22.40
N ALA A 634 -16.35 -7.22 21.30
CA ALA A 634 -15.82 -8.27 20.44
C ALA A 634 -14.82 -7.74 19.41
N ASP A 635 -14.97 -6.49 18.94
CA ASP A 635 -13.96 -5.79 18.12
C ASP A 635 -14.13 -4.28 18.28
N GLY A 636 -13.02 -3.53 18.28
CA GLY A 636 -13.05 -2.07 18.42
C GLY A 636 -12.53 -1.52 19.75
N HIS A 637 -11.74 -2.29 20.52
CA HIS A 637 -11.15 -1.83 21.80
C HIS A 637 -10.36 -0.53 21.67
N HIS A 638 -9.56 -0.39 20.61
CA HIS A 638 -8.83 0.86 20.36
C HIS A 638 -9.77 2.05 20.09
N ARG A 639 -10.90 1.82 19.40
CA ARG A 639 -11.91 2.87 19.14
C ARG A 639 -12.61 3.28 20.44
N HIS A 640 -12.94 2.31 21.29
CA HIS A 640 -13.52 2.59 22.60
C HIS A 640 -12.57 3.39 23.50
N VAL A 641 -11.28 3.04 23.53
CA VAL A 641 -10.27 3.80 24.28
C VAL A 641 -10.08 5.21 23.70
N ALA A 642 -9.98 5.34 22.37
CA ALA A 642 -9.88 6.63 21.70
C ALA A 642 -11.07 7.55 22.01
N ALA A 643 -12.30 7.03 21.97
CA ALA A 643 -13.51 7.79 22.29
C ALA A 643 -13.52 8.26 23.76
N ARG A 644 -13.11 7.41 24.72
CA ARG A 644 -12.97 7.82 26.14
C ARG A 644 -11.88 8.87 26.34
N GLN A 645 -10.79 8.81 25.58
CA GLN A 645 -9.76 9.83 25.61
C GLN A 645 -10.27 11.16 25.06
N TYR A 646 -10.97 11.13 23.92
CA TYR A 646 -11.57 12.32 23.33
C TYR A 646 -12.60 12.99 24.25
N ARG A 647 -13.49 12.21 24.88
CA ARG A 647 -14.43 12.72 25.90
C ARG A 647 -13.70 13.41 27.05
N ARG A 648 -12.62 12.81 27.58
CA ARG A 648 -11.84 13.40 28.67
C ARG A 648 -11.25 14.75 28.27
N GLU A 649 -10.76 14.88 27.03
CA GLU A 649 -10.25 16.14 26.50
C GLU A 649 -11.34 17.22 26.47
N LEU A 650 -12.52 16.89 25.94
CA LEU A 650 -13.64 17.84 25.87
C LEU A 650 -14.19 18.23 27.24
N HIS A 651 -14.29 17.29 28.18
CA HIS A 651 -14.70 17.60 29.55
C HIS A 651 -13.65 18.44 30.27
N SER A 652 -12.36 18.18 30.04
CA SER A 652 -11.27 18.99 30.62
C SER A 652 -11.23 20.41 30.06
N ALA A 653 -11.65 20.59 28.80
CA ALA A 653 -11.84 21.88 28.16
C ALA A 653 -13.21 22.52 28.46
N ALA A 654 -13.95 22.03 29.46
CA ALA A 654 -15.22 22.56 29.95
C ALA A 654 -16.40 22.55 28.95
N TYR A 655 -16.38 21.69 27.92
CA TYR A 655 -17.51 21.54 26.98
C TYR A 655 -18.74 20.84 27.59
N GLY A 656 -18.64 20.28 28.81
CA GLY A 656 -19.75 19.61 29.50
C GLY A 656 -20.20 18.30 28.84
N PRO A 657 -21.34 17.71 29.28
CA PRO A 657 -21.93 16.54 28.63
C PRO A 657 -22.37 16.86 27.19
N GLY A 658 -22.21 15.91 26.29
CA GLY A 658 -22.53 16.10 24.89
C GLY A 658 -22.48 14.83 24.06
N PRO A 659 -22.60 14.94 22.72
CA PRO A 659 -22.63 13.77 21.85
C PRO A 659 -21.34 12.95 21.92
N TRP A 660 -20.20 13.52 22.31
CA TRP A 660 -18.95 12.78 22.58
C TRP A 660 -19.03 11.79 23.76
N ASP A 661 -20.07 11.85 24.59
CA ASP A 661 -20.32 10.86 25.65
C ASP A 661 -20.75 9.49 25.13
N TYR A 662 -21.11 9.41 23.84
CA TYR A 662 -21.62 8.21 23.22
C TYR A 662 -20.71 7.71 22.09
N LEU A 663 -20.56 6.40 21.99
CA LEU A 663 -19.90 5.70 20.89
C LEU A 663 -20.92 4.96 20.03
N THR A 664 -20.66 4.78 18.74
CA THR A 664 -21.50 3.90 17.93
C THR A 664 -21.21 2.44 18.28
N GLY A 665 -22.21 1.68 18.71
CA GLY A 665 -22.10 0.26 19.05
C GLY A 665 -22.99 -0.59 18.15
N TYR A 666 -22.50 -1.74 17.69
CA TYR A 666 -23.26 -2.75 16.96
C TYR A 666 -23.42 -4.00 17.84
N PHE A 667 -24.62 -4.18 18.40
CA PHE A 667 -24.96 -5.22 19.36
C PHE A 667 -25.49 -6.46 18.65
N VAL A 668 -24.87 -7.60 18.91
CA VAL A 668 -25.22 -8.90 18.35
C VAL A 668 -25.54 -9.88 19.48
N ASP A 669 -26.73 -10.48 19.41
CA ASP A 669 -27.16 -11.54 20.30
C ASP A 669 -26.38 -12.82 20.01
N LEU A 670 -25.59 -13.28 20.97
CA LEU A 670 -24.70 -14.43 20.79
C LEU A 670 -25.39 -15.78 20.96
N GLU A 671 -26.62 -15.81 21.46
CA GLU A 671 -27.42 -17.03 21.53
C GLU A 671 -28.13 -17.27 20.21
N GLN A 672 -28.66 -16.20 19.62
CA GLN A 672 -29.45 -16.29 18.38
C GLN A 672 -28.57 -16.16 17.12
N ASN A 673 -27.53 -15.33 17.17
CA ASN A 673 -26.62 -15.04 16.05
C ASN A 673 -25.15 -15.13 16.48
N PRO A 674 -24.65 -16.35 16.79
CA PRO A 674 -23.28 -16.56 17.27
C PRO A 674 -22.21 -15.96 16.35
N LEU A 675 -21.20 -15.33 16.95
CA LEU A 675 -20.04 -14.81 16.21
C LEU A 675 -19.16 -15.93 15.65
N HIS A 676 -18.73 -15.79 14.39
CA HIS A 676 -17.73 -16.67 13.82
C HIS A 676 -16.37 -16.40 14.46
N LEU A 677 -15.79 -17.40 15.11
CA LEU A 677 -14.47 -17.34 15.72
C LEU A 677 -13.44 -17.91 14.76
N ALA A 678 -12.40 -17.14 14.44
CA ALA A 678 -11.28 -17.58 13.62
C ALA A 678 -9.98 -17.62 14.44
N PRO A 679 -9.11 -18.62 14.22
CA PRO A 679 -7.82 -18.68 14.90
C PRO A 679 -6.88 -17.61 14.36
N ILE A 680 -5.88 -17.25 15.17
CA ILE A 680 -4.72 -16.48 14.72
C ILE A 680 -3.50 -17.37 14.95
N HIS A 681 -2.76 -17.67 13.89
CA HIS A 681 -1.58 -18.54 13.93
C HIS A 681 -0.34 -17.79 14.41
N ARG A 682 0.67 -18.54 14.86
CA ARG A 682 1.98 -17.98 15.23
C ARG A 682 3.02 -18.38 14.20
N VAL A 683 3.87 -17.45 13.80
CA VAL A 683 5.07 -17.69 13.01
C VAL A 683 6.25 -17.21 13.83
N LEU A 684 7.24 -18.08 14.01
CA LEU A 684 8.40 -17.91 14.88
C LEU A 684 9.66 -18.07 14.02
N PRO A 685 10.13 -17.00 13.34
CA PRO A 685 11.22 -17.09 12.36
C PRO A 685 12.57 -17.47 13.00
N GLY A 686 12.79 -17.05 14.25
CA GLY A 686 14.05 -17.26 14.97
C GLY A 686 14.13 -18.57 15.77
N VAL A 687 13.13 -19.45 15.65
CA VAL A 687 13.08 -20.71 16.42
C VAL A 687 13.54 -21.87 15.55
N ASP A 688 14.56 -22.60 16.00
CA ASP A 688 14.96 -23.84 15.34
C ASP A 688 13.89 -24.92 15.54
N ALA A 689 13.30 -25.37 14.44
CA ALA A 689 12.15 -26.26 14.48
C ALA A 689 12.52 -27.65 15.05
N HIS A 690 13.73 -28.13 14.80
CA HIS A 690 14.16 -29.44 15.28
C HIS A 690 14.35 -29.43 16.81
N ALA A 691 15.07 -28.44 17.34
CA ALA A 691 15.22 -28.23 18.77
C ALA A 691 13.88 -28.02 19.47
N ALA A 692 12.99 -27.21 18.88
CA ALA A 692 11.66 -26.94 19.41
C ALA A 692 10.78 -28.20 19.50
N LEU A 693 10.81 -29.06 18.47
CA LEU A 693 10.10 -30.34 18.47
C LEU A 693 10.70 -31.32 19.50
N ASN A 694 12.03 -31.40 19.62
CA ASN A 694 12.69 -32.26 20.60
C ASN A 694 12.35 -31.83 22.04
N GLN A 695 12.34 -30.53 22.32
CA GLN A 695 11.90 -30.01 23.63
C GLN A 695 10.42 -30.32 23.88
N ALA A 696 9.56 -30.09 22.88
CA ALA A 696 8.12 -30.38 23.01
C ALA A 696 7.84 -31.88 23.23
N ALA A 697 8.63 -32.78 22.65
CA ALA A 697 8.48 -34.23 22.81
C ALA A 697 8.62 -34.70 24.28
N THR A 698 9.26 -33.91 25.15
CA THR A 698 9.39 -34.23 26.58
C THR A 698 8.08 -34.05 27.36
N ARG A 699 7.14 -33.23 26.85
CA ARG A 699 5.89 -32.85 27.53
C ARG A 699 4.64 -33.05 26.69
N TYR A 700 4.76 -33.34 25.40
CA TYR A 700 3.66 -33.52 24.45
C TYR A 700 3.85 -34.78 23.63
N ARG A 701 2.74 -35.42 23.23
CA ARG A 701 2.76 -36.45 22.20
C ARG A 701 2.87 -35.79 20.83
N ILE A 702 3.88 -36.19 20.06
CA ILE A 702 4.13 -35.70 18.70
C ILE A 702 3.81 -36.79 17.67
N LEU A 703 3.04 -36.44 16.65
CA LEU A 703 2.73 -37.32 15.52
C LEU A 703 3.02 -36.60 14.20
N PRO A 704 3.84 -37.17 13.29
CA PRO A 704 4.05 -36.57 11.97
C PRO A 704 2.76 -36.58 11.17
N LEU A 705 2.50 -35.50 10.44
CA LEU A 705 1.34 -35.35 9.57
C LEU A 705 1.77 -35.34 8.10
N GLY A 706 1.24 -36.29 7.32
CA GLY A 706 1.33 -36.29 5.86
C GLY A 706 0.20 -35.48 5.21
N GLY A 707 0.25 -35.34 3.88
CA GLY A 707 -0.82 -34.74 3.08
C GLY A 707 -0.82 -33.20 3.08
N GLU A 708 -1.98 -32.62 2.78
CA GLU A 708 -2.14 -31.18 2.55
C GLU A 708 -2.69 -30.44 3.78
N LEU A 709 -2.52 -29.11 3.79
CA LEU A 709 -2.95 -28.21 4.88
C LEU A 709 -4.40 -28.43 5.32
N ALA A 710 -5.32 -28.65 4.38
CA ALA A 710 -6.73 -28.91 4.71
C ALA A 710 -6.92 -30.20 5.52
N GLY A 711 -6.09 -31.23 5.28
CA GLY A 711 -6.01 -32.43 6.10
C GLY A 711 -5.54 -32.12 7.51
N TRP A 712 -4.45 -31.37 7.64
CA TRP A 712 -3.86 -31.02 8.94
C TRP A 712 -4.83 -30.22 9.82
N LEU A 713 -5.54 -29.25 9.25
CA LEU A 713 -6.52 -28.45 9.98
C LEU A 713 -7.75 -29.29 10.41
N ARG A 714 -8.16 -30.29 9.61
CA ARG A 714 -9.22 -31.23 10.01
C ARG A 714 -8.79 -32.09 11.19
N THR A 715 -7.58 -32.65 11.13
CA THR A 715 -7.00 -33.42 12.23
C THR A 715 -6.89 -32.58 13.49
N LEU A 716 -6.35 -31.37 13.38
CA LEU A 716 -6.24 -30.43 14.50
C LEU A 716 -7.59 -30.21 15.18
N LYS A 717 -8.64 -29.90 14.39
CA LYS A 717 -9.99 -29.67 14.89
C LYS A 717 -10.56 -30.87 15.66
N GLN A 718 -10.27 -32.10 15.23
CA GLN A 718 -10.72 -33.31 15.93
C GLN A 718 -10.02 -33.48 17.27
N TYR A 719 -8.69 -33.27 17.31
CA TYR A 719 -7.91 -33.44 18.54
C TYR A 719 -8.23 -32.38 19.58
N THR A 720 -8.47 -31.14 19.15
CA THR A 720 -8.85 -30.05 20.07
C THR A 720 -10.18 -30.28 20.79
N LEU A 721 -11.00 -31.26 20.36
CA LEU A 721 -12.22 -31.65 21.10
C LEU A 721 -11.89 -32.36 22.42
N HIS A 722 -10.78 -33.08 22.48
CA HIS A 722 -10.39 -33.95 23.60
C HIS A 722 -9.33 -33.35 24.53
N GLY A 723 -8.74 -32.22 24.15
CA GLY A 723 -7.76 -31.49 24.94
C GLY A 723 -6.85 -30.61 24.06
N PRO A 724 -5.89 -29.88 24.65
CA PRO A 724 -5.05 -28.95 23.89
C PRO A 724 -4.24 -29.64 22.80
N ALA A 725 -4.30 -29.09 21.59
CA ALA A 725 -3.57 -29.59 20.44
C ALA A 725 -3.15 -28.48 19.48
N PHE A 726 -2.03 -28.70 18.78
CA PHE A 726 -1.42 -27.74 17.86
C PHE A 726 -0.85 -28.45 16.64
N VAL A 727 -0.87 -27.80 15.49
CA VAL A 727 -0.07 -28.28 14.34
C VAL A 727 1.16 -27.41 14.18
N ILE A 728 2.31 -28.03 14.33
CA ILE A 728 3.61 -27.41 14.13
C ILE A 728 4.05 -27.64 12.69
N VAL A 729 4.40 -26.57 11.99
CA VAL A 729 4.89 -26.64 10.62
C VAL A 729 6.34 -26.15 10.60
N SER A 730 7.21 -26.98 10.06
CA SER A 730 8.61 -26.68 9.78
C SER A 730 8.87 -26.73 8.27
N PRO A 731 10.06 -26.32 7.80
CA PRO A 731 10.45 -26.52 6.42
C PRO A 731 10.44 -27.99 5.99
N GLN A 732 10.66 -28.92 6.92
CA GLN A 732 10.77 -30.36 6.66
C GLN A 732 9.44 -31.12 6.72
N GLY A 733 8.40 -30.55 7.33
CA GLY A 733 7.12 -31.23 7.45
C GLY A 733 6.13 -30.58 8.42
N ALA A 734 5.04 -31.27 8.69
CA ALA A 734 4.04 -30.87 9.68
C ALA A 734 3.91 -31.95 10.76
N PHE A 735 3.65 -31.53 11.99
CA PHE A 735 3.57 -32.40 13.18
C PHE A 735 2.40 -31.97 14.05
N LEU A 736 1.60 -32.94 14.51
CA LEU A 736 0.56 -32.73 15.50
C LEU A 736 1.17 -32.88 16.90
N LEU A 737 1.02 -31.84 17.72
CA LEU A 737 1.29 -31.86 19.15
C LEU A 737 -0.05 -31.99 19.87
N SER A 738 -0.15 -32.96 20.78
CA SER A 738 -1.38 -33.24 21.53
C SER A 738 -1.06 -33.90 22.87
N ALA A 739 -2.09 -34.10 23.70
CA ALA A 739 -1.98 -34.80 24.98
C ALA A 739 -0.82 -34.28 25.86
N PRO A 740 -0.84 -32.99 26.23
CA PRO A 740 0.16 -32.43 27.12
C PRO A 740 0.20 -33.15 28.47
N ASP A 741 1.40 -33.25 29.06
CA ASP A 741 1.60 -33.69 30.43
C ASP A 741 0.80 -32.79 31.42
N ARG A 742 -0.07 -33.43 32.21
CA ARG A 742 -1.02 -32.71 33.07
C ARG A 742 -0.32 -31.99 34.22
N ALA A 743 0.71 -32.59 34.79
CA ALA A 743 1.46 -32.00 35.90
C ALA A 743 2.23 -30.75 35.44
N PHE A 744 2.88 -30.84 34.28
CA PHE A 744 3.53 -29.69 33.65
C PHE A 744 2.55 -28.53 33.39
N LEU A 745 1.41 -28.80 32.73
CA LEU A 745 0.46 -27.72 32.45
C LEU A 745 -0.14 -27.11 33.71
N ALA A 746 -0.48 -27.92 34.72
CA ALA A 746 -1.00 -27.40 35.98
C ALA A 746 -0.01 -26.46 36.68
N CYS A 747 1.29 -26.79 36.64
CA CYS A 747 2.35 -25.95 37.18
C CYS A 747 2.49 -24.62 36.40
N GLU A 748 2.59 -24.68 35.08
CA GLU A 748 2.82 -23.46 34.27
C GLU A 748 1.60 -22.53 34.25
N LEU A 749 0.38 -23.08 34.28
CA LEU A 749 -0.85 -22.30 34.19
C LEU A 749 -1.36 -21.80 35.55
N GLN A 750 -0.74 -22.18 36.68
CA GLN A 750 -1.22 -21.84 38.04
C GLN A 750 -1.37 -20.33 38.28
N HIS A 751 -0.61 -19.51 37.56
CA HIS A 751 -0.65 -18.05 37.66
C HIS A 751 -1.74 -17.40 36.81
N LEU A 752 -2.36 -18.16 35.90
CA LEU A 752 -3.46 -17.69 35.07
C LEU A 752 -4.82 -17.95 35.76
N PRO A 753 -5.83 -17.10 35.50
CA PRO A 753 -7.20 -17.40 35.91
C PRO A 753 -7.70 -18.73 35.32
N GLU A 754 -8.46 -19.48 36.11
CA GLU A 754 -9.00 -20.81 35.75
C GLU A 754 -9.66 -20.87 34.37
N PRO A 755 -10.46 -19.89 33.91
CA PRO A 755 -11.10 -19.96 32.59
C PRO A 755 -10.11 -20.07 31.43
N LEU A 756 -8.87 -19.58 31.59
CA LEU A 756 -7.83 -19.65 30.57
C LEU A 756 -7.12 -21.01 30.54
N HIS A 757 -7.22 -21.84 31.58
CA HIS A 757 -6.50 -23.11 31.67
C HIS A 757 -6.93 -24.09 30.57
N THR A 758 -8.18 -23.95 30.11
CA THR A 758 -8.76 -24.79 29.05
C THR A 758 -8.60 -24.20 27.66
N MET A 759 -8.04 -23.00 27.51
CA MET A 759 -7.88 -22.34 26.21
C MET A 759 -6.55 -22.72 25.55
N ASP A 760 -6.61 -23.33 24.36
CA ASP A 760 -5.43 -23.71 23.57
C ASP A 760 -4.42 -22.56 23.38
N VAL A 761 -4.91 -21.33 23.22
CA VAL A 761 -4.03 -20.15 23.06
C VAL A 761 -3.23 -19.88 24.34
N ALA A 762 -3.84 -19.99 25.51
CA ALA A 762 -3.16 -19.76 26.79
C ALA A 762 -2.15 -20.87 27.05
N VAL A 763 -2.51 -22.12 26.74
CA VAL A 763 -1.62 -23.29 26.77
C VAL A 763 -0.42 -23.10 25.83
N LEU A 764 -0.64 -22.61 24.61
CA LEU A 764 0.42 -22.30 23.66
C LEU A 764 1.39 -21.25 24.20
N HIS A 765 0.88 -20.10 24.66
CA HIS A 765 1.74 -19.00 25.08
C HIS A 765 2.54 -19.35 26.33
N THR A 766 1.87 -19.86 27.35
CA THR A 766 2.50 -20.14 28.65
C THR A 766 3.33 -21.42 28.57
N GLY A 767 2.74 -22.52 28.10
CA GLY A 767 3.38 -23.83 28.11
C GLY A 767 4.42 -24.04 27.00
N LEU A 768 4.12 -23.69 25.76
CA LEU A 768 5.05 -23.94 24.63
C LEU A 768 6.00 -22.78 24.40
N ILE A 769 5.47 -21.57 24.19
CA ILE A 769 6.28 -20.42 23.77
C ILE A 769 7.17 -19.90 24.90
N GLN A 770 6.62 -19.71 26.10
CA GLN A 770 7.34 -19.14 27.23
C GLN A 770 8.13 -20.21 28.00
N ALA A 771 7.47 -21.28 28.46
CA ALA A 771 8.13 -22.29 29.30
C ALA A 771 9.12 -23.17 28.53
N LEU A 772 8.70 -23.76 27.40
CA LEU A 772 9.56 -24.69 26.64
C LEU A 772 10.53 -23.96 25.69
N TRP A 773 10.01 -23.13 24.77
CA TRP A 773 10.83 -22.53 23.72
C TRP A 773 11.48 -21.19 24.10
N ARG A 774 11.06 -20.58 25.22
CA ARG A 774 11.58 -19.31 25.76
C ARG A 774 11.64 -18.16 24.75
N VAL A 775 10.60 -18.05 23.91
CA VAL A 775 10.51 -17.04 22.87
C VAL A 775 9.91 -15.76 23.45
N ARG A 776 10.63 -14.63 23.27
CA ARG A 776 10.15 -13.29 23.68
C ARG A 776 8.99 -12.84 22.80
N GLU A 777 8.06 -12.07 23.36
CA GLU A 777 6.83 -11.68 22.66
C GLU A 777 7.07 -10.89 21.37
N GLY A 778 8.11 -10.03 21.33
CA GLY A 778 8.50 -9.27 20.14
C GLY A 778 8.95 -10.11 18.95
N HIS A 779 9.28 -11.40 19.15
CA HIS A 779 9.71 -12.32 18.09
C HIS A 779 8.56 -13.19 17.58
N ILE A 780 7.33 -12.97 18.06
CA ILE A 780 6.15 -13.73 17.66
C ILE A 780 5.41 -12.96 16.56
N HIS A 781 5.37 -13.54 15.37
CA HIS A 781 4.56 -12.99 14.28
C HIS A 781 3.17 -13.63 14.32
N TYR A 782 2.14 -12.82 14.08
CA TYR A 782 0.74 -13.24 14.15
C TYR A 782 0.15 -13.25 12.75
N GLU A 783 -0.37 -14.39 12.31
CA GLU A 783 -0.86 -14.59 10.96
C GLU A 783 -2.29 -15.15 10.98
N ALA A 784 -3.23 -14.47 10.32
CA ALA A 784 -4.63 -14.87 10.31
C ALA A 784 -4.90 -16.01 9.31
N ASN A 785 -4.03 -16.18 8.30
CA ASN A 785 -4.20 -17.20 7.27
C ASN A 785 -3.20 -18.35 7.43
N ALA A 786 -3.69 -19.56 7.68
CA ALA A 786 -2.87 -20.76 7.83
C ALA A 786 -1.94 -21.02 6.63
N ALA A 787 -2.41 -20.81 5.39
CA ALA A 787 -1.60 -21.05 4.19
C ALA A 787 -0.44 -20.05 4.10
N THR A 788 -0.70 -18.79 4.46
CA THR A 788 0.35 -17.76 4.53
C THR A 788 1.36 -18.07 5.62
N ALA A 789 0.92 -18.54 6.79
CA ALA A 789 1.83 -18.94 7.87
C ALA A 789 2.76 -20.10 7.44
N VAL A 790 2.20 -21.12 6.78
CA VAL A 790 2.97 -22.24 6.21
C VAL A 790 3.95 -21.77 5.14
N GLN A 791 3.50 -20.89 4.25
CA GLN A 791 4.34 -20.34 3.18
C GLN A 791 5.52 -19.54 3.75
N GLN A 792 5.30 -18.72 4.78
CA GLN A 792 6.36 -17.94 5.42
C GLN A 792 7.46 -18.84 5.97
N VAL A 793 7.11 -19.91 6.68
CA VAL A 793 8.09 -20.86 7.24
C VAL A 793 8.82 -21.63 6.16
N ARG A 794 8.11 -22.12 5.13
CA ARG A 794 8.74 -22.82 4.00
C ARG A 794 9.75 -21.96 3.24
N GLN A 795 9.53 -20.65 3.19
CA GLN A 795 10.40 -19.72 2.44
C GLN A 795 11.53 -19.12 3.28
N ARG A 796 11.30 -18.90 4.58
CA ARG A 796 12.20 -18.12 5.43
C ARG A 796 12.83 -18.94 6.56
N GLY A 797 12.44 -20.20 6.72
CA GLY A 797 12.82 -21.02 7.87
C GLY A 797 11.99 -20.69 9.12
N GLY A 798 12.38 -21.29 10.24
CA GLY A 798 11.69 -21.15 11.52
C GLY A 798 10.56 -22.15 11.71
N LEU A 799 9.55 -21.76 12.49
CA LEU A 799 8.46 -22.64 12.91
C LEU A 799 7.12 -21.89 12.90
N ALA A 800 6.05 -22.56 12.45
CA ALA A 800 4.69 -22.03 12.54
C ALA A 800 3.84 -22.93 13.44
N VAL A 801 3.00 -22.31 14.25
CA VAL A 801 2.01 -22.99 15.08
C VAL A 801 0.62 -22.65 14.56
N LEU A 802 -0.05 -23.66 14.01
CA LEU A 802 -1.44 -23.59 13.60
C LEU A 802 -2.33 -23.98 14.79
N LEU A 803 -3.43 -23.24 14.95
CA LEU A 803 -4.37 -23.36 16.05
C LEU A 803 -5.77 -23.63 15.51
N ALA A 804 -6.58 -24.33 16.30
CA ALA A 804 -8.03 -24.34 16.11
C ALA A 804 -8.63 -23.02 16.63
N PRO A 805 -9.77 -22.58 16.08
CA PRO A 805 -10.50 -21.47 16.67
C PRO A 805 -10.95 -21.84 18.10
N PRO A 806 -10.89 -20.90 19.07
CA PRO A 806 -11.47 -21.12 20.39
C PRO A 806 -12.97 -21.42 20.29
N ARG A 807 -13.49 -22.16 21.26
CA ARG A 807 -14.92 -22.46 21.33
C ARG A 807 -15.67 -21.26 21.89
N GLN A 808 -16.93 -21.10 21.47
CA GLN A 808 -17.74 -20.00 21.99
C GLN A 808 -17.95 -20.07 23.50
N GLU A 809 -18.10 -21.27 24.05
CA GLU A 809 -18.28 -21.49 25.49
C GLU A 809 -17.04 -21.08 26.31
N GLU A 810 -15.84 -21.30 25.78
CA GLU A 810 -14.59 -20.87 26.42
C GLU A 810 -14.52 -19.35 26.49
N VAL A 811 -14.86 -18.67 25.39
CA VAL A 811 -14.93 -17.21 25.33
C VAL A 811 -16.00 -16.69 26.30
N LYS A 812 -17.20 -17.28 26.32
CA LYS A 812 -18.28 -16.91 27.24
C LYS A 812 -17.88 -17.09 28.71
N ARG A 813 -17.25 -18.21 29.07
CA ARG A 813 -16.76 -18.47 30.45
C ARG A 813 -15.70 -17.45 30.88
N ALA A 814 -14.71 -17.18 30.04
CA ALA A 814 -13.68 -16.18 30.34
C ALA A 814 -14.29 -14.78 30.56
N LEU A 815 -15.24 -14.39 29.70
CA LEU A 815 -15.92 -13.10 29.81
C LEU A 815 -16.82 -13.01 31.05
N ALA A 816 -17.58 -14.05 31.36
CA ALA A 816 -18.43 -14.11 32.55
C ALA A 816 -17.60 -13.99 33.85
N ALA A 817 -16.37 -14.50 33.83
CA ALA A 817 -15.42 -14.36 34.94
C ALA A 817 -14.67 -13.02 34.95
N GLY A 818 -14.93 -12.10 34.01
CA GLY A 818 -14.21 -10.83 33.90
C GLY A 818 -12.75 -10.98 33.48
N VAL A 819 -12.36 -12.13 32.93
CA VAL A 819 -10.99 -12.46 32.56
C VAL A 819 -10.70 -11.99 31.13
N ARG A 820 -9.55 -11.33 30.96
CA ARG A 820 -9.05 -10.93 29.63
C ARG A 820 -8.38 -12.11 28.94
N ILE A 821 -8.73 -12.32 27.69
CA ILE A 821 -8.16 -13.38 26.85
C ILE A 821 -6.80 -12.88 26.32
N PRO A 822 -5.79 -13.76 26.14
CA PRO A 822 -4.49 -13.37 25.59
C PRO A 822 -4.58 -12.56 24.29
N ARG A 823 -3.64 -11.62 24.10
CA ARG A 823 -3.62 -10.73 22.93
C ARG A 823 -3.58 -11.54 21.63
N LYS A 824 -4.40 -11.13 20.65
CA LYS A 824 -4.52 -11.80 19.34
C LYS A 824 -4.76 -13.32 19.49
N ALA A 825 -5.60 -13.72 20.46
CA ALA A 825 -6.02 -15.10 20.62
C ALA A 825 -6.98 -15.55 19.52
N LEU A 826 -7.90 -14.69 19.10
CA LEU A 826 -8.87 -14.98 18.06
C LEU A 826 -9.25 -13.73 17.28
N ALA A 827 -9.87 -13.94 16.12
CA ALA A 827 -10.55 -12.91 15.37
C ALA A 827 -12.06 -13.19 15.35
N PHE A 828 -12.85 -12.20 15.77
CA PHE A 828 -14.30 -12.23 15.66
C PHE A 828 -14.75 -11.79 14.26
N GLY A 829 -15.74 -12.48 13.72
CA GLY A 829 -16.38 -12.09 12.47
C GLY A 829 -17.85 -12.54 12.39
N PRO A 830 -18.56 -12.11 11.33
CA PRO A 830 -18.15 -11.07 10.38
C PRO A 830 -18.08 -9.69 11.06
N LYS A 831 -17.10 -8.86 10.68
CA LYS A 831 -16.97 -7.50 11.23
C LYS A 831 -18.03 -6.59 10.60
N PRO A 832 -18.57 -5.60 11.31
CA PRO A 832 -19.50 -4.67 10.70
C PRO A 832 -18.82 -3.92 9.56
N HIS A 833 -19.56 -3.70 8.46
CA HIS A 833 -19.04 -2.92 7.36
C HIS A 833 -18.92 -1.46 7.82
N PRO A 834 -17.75 -0.84 7.65
CA PRO A 834 -17.55 0.54 8.05
C PRO A 834 -18.47 1.49 7.26
N GLY A 835 -18.96 2.54 7.90
CA GLY A 835 -19.73 3.62 7.25
C GLY A 835 -21.08 3.29 6.60
N LEU A 836 -21.74 2.20 6.97
CA LEU A 836 -23.15 1.98 6.58
C LEU A 836 -24.10 2.98 7.26
N VAL A 837 -23.79 3.32 8.52
CA VAL A 837 -24.46 4.36 9.31
C VAL A 837 -23.39 5.11 10.08
N LEU A 838 -23.34 6.43 9.94
CA LEU A 838 -22.38 7.28 10.65
C LEU A 838 -23.10 8.13 11.69
N ARG A 839 -22.47 8.34 12.84
CA ARG A 839 -22.95 9.25 13.90
C ARG A 839 -21.96 10.39 14.09
N THR A 840 -22.42 11.62 13.91
CA THR A 840 -21.63 12.84 14.09
C THR A 840 -21.71 13.38 15.51
N PHE A 841 -20.73 14.19 15.91
CA PHE A 841 -20.80 14.96 17.16
C PHE A 841 -21.48 16.32 16.97
N ASP A 842 -21.69 16.76 15.74
CA ASP A 842 -22.62 17.83 15.43
C ASP A 842 -24.04 17.23 15.40
N GLU A 843 -24.67 17.18 16.57
CA GLU A 843 -26.09 16.91 16.73
C GLU A 843 -26.78 18.21 17.14
N ASP A 844 -26.68 19.25 16.30
CA ASP A 844 -27.66 20.34 16.09
C ASP A 844 -27.24 21.30 14.95
#